data_AF-A0A1K1QNL9-F1
#
_entry.id   AF-A0A1K1QNL9-F1
#
_cell.length_a   1.000
_cell.length_b   1.000
_cell.length_c   1.000
_cell.angle_alpha   90.00
_cell.angle_beta   90.00
_cell.angle_gamma   90.00
#
_symmetry.space_group_name_H-M   'P 1'
#
loop_
_entity.id
_entity.type
_entity.pdbx_description
1 polymer ?
#
loop_
_entity_poly.entity_id
_entity_poly.type
_entity_poly.pdbx_seq_one_letter_code
_entity_poly.pdbx_strand_id
1 'polypeptide(L)'
;MKKHLTLIILILSIQLTVCSQEKNQGLTATIIGSGSPKFNTERSGPSVLISYKNTKILVDMGNGAQDNLNKLRLKIKDLDGLLFTHHHLDHNEEFAPIFIQSLLGGNKTTIAGPKHTTSIIANILDIYEEDIEYRLSKSGRSLKSVKSNYVAKNLIGSNSFYIGDIKISYTPVNHTIATNAYRFDAGNQSIVISGDLTYSESLPILANNADYLIMDSGGVIELGKQRKARNNQHKSGAKNKEQAHVNLSESSQMAKEANVKNLVLTHFNFTNIDEQATTTEIRKNYIGEVLYAYDLMVLPLEEGMHSHDGVTHSHNNEHLPEITNSAKKKLSLQNKVSITEDKQNDVRIIKSNAIPNHTVGEFPTRGNPNTITEQNKVYTIDLTPELANKITYVYDLTIDSGRPSYVFGVAINGVKFEPSANEYFRNTETNEPNYEWTLEPLSDEVNLGEDYNNAHVQPNGEYHYHGTPTGLVEGFDKTKMTLVGWAADGFPMYYKMGYKDPMDANSGVIQLKSSYTLKQGERPGNGVSAPNGTYSGKFVRDYEFQKNYGDLDTCNARTGVTPEFPNGTYYYIVSDEFPSASRCFMGTPSSDFKIGGGKSKAPEKQNKPQQSQQKPRENQGAITTPNFTNMLKKMDSNNDGKISEAEAKGKLKENFKNRDSNKDGFITENEMNRRKR
;
A
#
# COMPACT_ATOMS: atom_id res chain seq x y z
N MET A 1 19.99 -58.35 55.36
CA MET A 1 19.66 -57.13 56.17
C MET A 1 19.14 -56.03 55.25
N LYS A 2 18.62 -54.92 55.80
CA LYS A 2 17.90 -53.86 55.06
C LYS A 2 18.84 -52.95 54.23
N LYS A 3 18.24 -52.19 53.29
CA LYS A 3 18.72 -50.97 52.59
C LYS A 3 19.70 -51.19 51.41
N HIS A 4 19.70 -50.38 50.34
CA HIS A 4 18.88 -49.19 50.00
C HIS A 4 18.36 -49.20 48.53
N LEU A 5 17.76 -48.08 48.08
CA LEU A 5 16.84 -47.94 46.93
C LEU A 5 17.44 -47.04 45.81
N THR A 6 16.69 -46.88 44.71
CA THR A 6 16.73 -45.83 43.67
C THR A 6 17.48 -46.25 42.39
N LEU A 7 16.86 -46.67 41.26
CA LEU A 7 15.73 -46.17 40.44
C LEU A 7 16.13 -45.04 39.46
N ILE A 8 16.03 -45.28 38.14
CA ILE A 8 15.20 -44.52 37.16
C ILE A 8 15.37 -45.04 35.70
N ILE A 9 14.24 -45.47 35.14
CA ILE A 9 13.73 -45.37 33.75
C ILE A 9 14.66 -45.68 32.55
N LEU A 10 14.29 -46.77 31.86
CA LEU A 10 14.52 -47.02 30.43
C LEU A 10 13.52 -46.23 29.57
N ILE A 11 13.96 -45.61 28.47
CA ILE A 11 13.21 -45.57 27.18
C ILE A 11 14.21 -45.42 26.03
N LEU A 12 14.02 -46.22 24.99
CA LEU A 12 14.81 -46.22 23.75
C LEU A 12 13.88 -45.79 22.62
N SER A 13 14.12 -44.63 22.01
CA SER A 13 13.24 -44.12 20.95
C SER A 13 13.98 -43.31 19.88
N ILE A 14 14.06 -43.91 18.69
CA ILE A 14 14.09 -43.27 17.37
C ILE A 14 15.24 -42.28 17.12
N GLN A 15 16.22 -42.72 16.31
CA GLN A 15 17.05 -41.79 15.53
C GLN A 15 16.17 -41.10 14.49
N LEU A 16 15.58 -39.96 14.86
CA LEU A 16 15.08 -39.01 13.88
C LEU A 16 16.30 -38.37 13.22
N THR A 17 16.55 -38.74 11.97
CA THR A 17 17.51 -38.02 11.11
C THR A 17 16.99 -36.60 10.94
N VAL A 18 17.48 -35.67 11.77
CA VAL A 18 17.26 -34.23 11.58
C VAL A 18 18.08 -33.80 10.37
N CYS A 19 17.57 -34.14 9.19
CA CYS A 19 17.95 -33.49 7.96
C CYS A 19 17.40 -32.07 8.05
N SER A 20 18.18 -31.19 8.70
CA SER A 20 17.94 -29.76 8.65
C SER A 20 17.91 -29.37 7.19
N GLN A 21 16.73 -28.98 6.70
CA GLN A 21 16.67 -28.23 5.46
C GLN A 21 17.36 -26.90 5.77
N GLU A 22 18.62 -26.76 5.37
CA GLU A 22 19.20 -25.45 5.15
C GLU A 22 18.29 -24.75 4.15
N LYS A 23 17.44 -23.83 4.64
CA LYS A 23 16.76 -22.87 3.77
C LYS A 23 17.86 -22.24 2.92
N ASN A 24 17.74 -22.33 1.61
CA ASN A 24 18.76 -21.84 0.69
C ASN A 24 18.83 -20.31 0.76
N GLN A 25 19.61 -19.79 1.71
CA GLN A 25 19.68 -18.36 2.00
C GLN A 25 20.54 -17.69 0.92
N GLY A 26 19.87 -17.24 -0.14
CA GLY A 26 20.46 -16.42 -1.19
C GLY A 26 21.03 -15.11 -0.65
N LEU A 27 21.81 -14.44 -1.49
CA LEU A 27 22.33 -13.10 -1.18
C LEU A 27 21.15 -12.12 -1.16
N THR A 28 20.98 -11.41 -0.03
CA THR A 28 19.96 -10.37 0.11
C THR A 28 20.57 -9.01 0.43
N ALA A 29 19.82 -7.96 0.12
CA ALA A 29 20.05 -6.61 0.60
C ALA A 29 18.76 -6.06 1.19
N THR A 30 18.76 -5.73 2.48
CA THR A 30 17.68 -4.96 3.10
C THR A 30 18.06 -3.49 3.10
N ILE A 31 17.25 -2.63 2.51
CA ILE A 31 17.40 -1.18 2.60
C ILE A 31 17.07 -0.78 4.04
N ILE A 32 18.08 -0.35 4.80
CA ILE A 32 17.91 0.10 6.19
C ILE A 32 17.55 1.59 6.24
N GLY A 33 17.94 2.38 5.24
CA GLY A 33 17.51 3.76 5.07
C GLY A 33 17.59 4.22 3.61
N SER A 34 16.53 4.88 3.16
CA SER A 34 16.33 5.32 1.76
C SER A 34 16.34 6.85 1.56
N GLY A 35 16.50 7.60 2.65
CA GLY A 35 16.55 9.06 2.71
C GLY A 35 17.92 9.63 2.34
N SER A 36 18.20 10.86 2.77
CA SER A 36 19.35 11.69 2.35
C SER A 36 19.68 12.70 3.49
N PRO A 37 20.59 13.69 3.36
CA PRO A 37 20.99 14.56 4.48
C PRO A 37 19.88 15.43 5.07
N LYS A 38 18.69 15.47 4.45
CA LYS A 38 17.51 16.13 4.99
C LYS A 38 16.70 15.13 5.80
N PHE A 39 16.75 15.29 7.13
CA PHE A 39 15.92 14.54 8.09
C PHE A 39 14.46 14.39 7.61
N ASN A 40 13.97 13.15 7.65
CA ASN A 40 12.64 12.77 7.23
C ASN A 40 12.10 11.66 8.16
N THR A 41 10.89 11.82 8.68
CA THR A 41 10.24 10.83 9.55
C THR A 41 9.81 9.55 8.82
N GLU A 42 9.78 9.58 7.49
CA GLU A 42 9.32 8.49 6.63
C GLU A 42 10.48 7.74 5.93
N ARG A 43 11.70 8.30 5.97
CA ARG A 43 12.90 7.75 5.30
C ARG A 43 14.18 8.06 6.08
N SER A 44 14.77 7.04 6.68
CA SER A 44 16.05 7.10 7.40
C SER A 44 17.20 7.41 6.44
N GLY A 45 18.27 8.04 6.93
CA GLY A 45 19.49 8.33 6.16
C GLY A 45 20.14 7.05 5.59
N PRO A 46 20.94 7.18 4.51
CA PRO A 46 21.46 6.06 3.73
C PRO A 46 22.06 4.92 4.57
N SER A 47 21.50 3.71 4.39
CA SER A 47 22.02 2.48 4.98
C SER A 47 21.46 1.23 4.27
N VAL A 48 22.28 0.20 4.06
CA VAL A 48 21.88 -1.09 3.45
C VAL A 48 22.54 -2.25 4.20
N LEU A 49 21.74 -3.25 4.59
CA LEU A 49 22.20 -4.49 5.21
C LEU A 49 22.29 -5.60 4.16
N ILE A 50 23.51 -5.97 3.76
CA ILE A 50 23.80 -7.15 2.94
C ILE A 50 23.83 -8.38 3.85
N SER A 51 23.11 -9.45 3.49
CA SER A 51 23.10 -10.72 4.22
C SER A 51 23.31 -11.92 3.30
N TYR A 52 24.07 -12.91 3.77
CA TYR A 52 24.21 -14.22 3.11
C TYR A 52 24.51 -15.30 4.15
N LYS A 53 23.67 -16.33 4.22
CA LYS A 53 23.71 -17.34 5.30
C LYS A 53 23.76 -16.66 6.68
N ASN A 54 24.82 -16.88 7.45
CA ASN A 54 25.02 -16.26 8.76
C ASN A 54 25.66 -14.87 8.68
N THR A 55 26.33 -14.53 7.57
CA THR A 55 27.12 -13.30 7.44
C THR A 55 26.23 -12.09 7.17
N LYS A 56 26.47 -11.01 7.92
CA LYS A 56 25.75 -9.73 7.82
C LYS A 56 26.72 -8.55 7.76
N ILE A 57 26.54 -7.68 6.76
CA ILE A 57 27.37 -6.51 6.51
C ILE A 57 26.45 -5.30 6.40
N LEU A 58 26.66 -4.28 7.23
CA LEU A 58 25.99 -2.99 7.09
C LEU A 58 26.84 -2.06 6.22
N VAL A 59 26.22 -1.38 5.28
CA VAL A 59 26.85 -0.44 4.33
C VAL A 59 26.18 0.91 4.51
N ASP A 60 26.96 1.89 4.97
CA ASP A 60 26.52 3.20 5.48
C ASP A 60 25.55 3.12 6.68
N MET A 61 25.60 4.15 7.53
CA MET A 61 25.02 4.19 8.87
C MET A 61 24.40 5.58 9.15
N GLY A 62 23.45 6.01 8.31
CA GLY A 62 22.73 7.28 8.49
C GLY A 62 21.73 7.32 9.66
N ASN A 63 21.19 8.51 9.95
CA ASN A 63 20.20 8.67 11.02
C ASN A 63 18.92 7.84 10.78
N GLY A 64 18.45 7.14 11.82
CA GLY A 64 17.34 6.20 11.78
C GLY A 64 17.78 4.73 11.60
N ALA A 65 19.04 4.47 11.23
CA ALA A 65 19.51 3.13 10.95
C ALA A 65 19.35 2.16 12.14
N GLN A 66 19.65 2.58 13.37
CA GLN A 66 19.46 1.71 14.54
C GLN A 66 17.99 1.39 14.81
N ASP A 67 17.06 2.33 14.57
CA ASP A 67 15.63 2.09 14.75
C ASP A 67 15.12 1.04 13.74
N ASN A 68 15.52 1.15 12.47
CA ASN A 68 15.19 0.16 11.46
C ASN A 68 15.86 -1.21 11.69
N LEU A 69 17.10 -1.25 12.17
CA LEU A 69 17.74 -2.50 12.59
C LEU A 69 17.05 -3.13 13.81
N ASN A 70 16.52 -2.33 14.75
CA ASN A 70 15.72 -2.80 15.87
C ASN A 70 14.36 -3.36 15.42
N LYS A 71 13.69 -2.75 14.43
CA LYS A 71 12.45 -3.29 13.82
C LYS A 71 12.66 -4.69 13.23
N LEU A 72 13.81 -4.90 12.56
CA LEU A 72 14.26 -6.21 12.07
C LEU A 72 14.70 -7.18 13.19
N ARG A 73 14.69 -6.75 14.46
CA ARG A 73 15.17 -7.49 15.64
C ARG A 73 16.65 -7.91 15.53
N LEU A 74 17.43 -7.22 14.70
CA LEU A 74 18.85 -7.48 14.49
C LEU A 74 19.65 -6.94 15.68
N LYS A 75 20.56 -7.75 16.21
CA LYS A 75 21.47 -7.34 17.29
C LYS A 75 22.77 -6.87 16.65
N ILE A 76 23.24 -5.66 16.98
CA ILE A 76 24.44 -5.06 16.37
C ILE A 76 25.70 -5.92 16.52
N LYS A 77 25.79 -6.73 17.60
CA LYS A 77 26.86 -7.71 17.78
C LYS A 77 26.86 -8.84 16.73
N ASP A 78 25.76 -9.07 16.02
CA ASP A 78 25.61 -10.12 15.00
C ASP A 78 25.87 -9.57 13.58
N LEU A 79 26.55 -8.42 13.47
CA LEU A 79 27.14 -7.88 12.24
C LEU A 79 28.63 -8.26 12.14
N ASP A 80 29.02 -8.81 10.99
CA ASP A 80 30.40 -9.19 10.65
C ASP A 80 31.16 -8.07 9.93
N GLY A 81 30.43 -7.11 9.36
CA GLY A 81 30.98 -6.00 8.59
C GLY A 81 30.26 -4.68 8.79
N LEU A 82 31.04 -3.58 8.82
CA LEU A 82 30.58 -2.19 8.75
C LEU A 82 31.36 -1.49 7.63
N LEU A 83 30.69 -1.09 6.55
CA LEU A 83 31.33 -0.49 5.38
C LEU A 83 30.87 0.94 5.17
N PHE A 84 31.77 1.82 4.75
CA PHE A 84 31.44 3.18 4.31
C PHE A 84 31.63 3.31 2.81
N THR A 85 30.64 3.84 2.10
CA THR A 85 30.85 4.35 0.74
C THR A 85 31.72 5.61 0.82
N HIS A 86 31.36 6.55 1.70
CA HIS A 86 32.08 7.79 1.97
C HIS A 86 31.80 8.37 3.35
N HIS A 87 32.42 9.51 3.66
CA HIS A 87 32.38 10.18 4.97
C HIS A 87 31.61 11.52 4.95
N HIS A 88 30.50 11.59 4.20
CA HIS A 88 29.46 12.59 4.47
C HIS A 88 28.65 12.19 5.71
N LEU A 89 28.15 13.19 6.44
CA LEU A 89 27.60 13.01 7.79
C LEU A 89 26.40 12.05 7.80
N ASP A 90 25.49 12.20 6.87
CA ASP A 90 24.26 11.44 6.70
C ASP A 90 24.46 9.96 6.29
N HIS A 91 25.67 9.57 5.89
CA HIS A 91 26.07 8.16 5.73
C HIS A 91 26.78 7.59 6.97
N ASN A 92 27.03 8.41 8.00
CA ASN A 92 27.95 8.13 9.11
C ASN A 92 27.37 8.43 10.51
N GLU A 93 26.24 9.15 10.63
CA GLU A 93 25.66 9.67 11.87
C GLU A 93 25.52 8.65 13.01
N GLU A 94 25.13 7.41 12.70
CA GLU A 94 24.91 6.35 13.69
C GLU A 94 26.07 5.35 13.77
N PHE A 95 27.19 5.60 13.06
CA PHE A 95 28.35 4.71 13.13
C PHE A 95 28.93 4.58 14.54
N ALA A 96 29.07 5.68 15.29
CA ALA A 96 29.69 5.65 16.62
C ALA A 96 28.96 4.71 17.62
N PRO A 97 27.64 4.84 17.86
CA PRO A 97 26.93 3.91 18.74
C PRO A 97 26.89 2.46 18.20
N ILE A 98 26.75 2.27 16.87
CA ILE A 98 26.79 0.94 16.25
C ILE A 98 28.16 0.28 16.47
N PHE A 99 29.27 0.97 16.20
CA PHE A 99 30.62 0.46 16.39
C PHE A 99 30.91 0.12 17.86
N ILE A 100 30.55 1.02 18.79
CA ILE A 100 30.73 0.78 20.23
C ILE A 100 29.92 -0.46 20.66
N GLN A 101 28.66 -0.60 20.24
CA GLN A 101 27.85 -1.78 20.58
C GLN A 101 28.42 -3.08 19.97
N SER A 102 28.94 -3.03 18.75
CA SER A 102 29.61 -4.15 18.08
C SER A 102 30.88 -4.59 18.84
N LEU A 103 31.75 -3.63 19.19
CA LEU A 103 33.00 -3.84 19.95
C LEU A 103 32.75 -4.49 21.33
N LEU A 104 31.75 -3.97 22.06
CA LEU A 104 31.31 -4.52 23.34
C LEU A 104 30.70 -5.92 23.21
N GLY A 105 30.10 -6.23 22.06
CA GLY A 105 29.42 -7.49 21.74
C GLY A 105 30.32 -8.72 21.65
N GLY A 106 31.62 -8.54 21.37
CA GLY A 106 32.63 -9.60 21.42
C GLY A 106 32.86 -10.39 20.13
N ASN A 107 32.00 -10.24 19.12
CA ASN A 107 32.22 -10.81 17.78
C ASN A 107 33.27 -10.00 17.00
N LYS A 108 33.77 -10.55 15.89
CA LYS A 108 34.87 -9.94 15.12
C LYS A 108 34.38 -9.21 13.86
N THR A 109 34.38 -7.89 13.91
CA THR A 109 33.81 -7.02 12.87
C THR A 109 34.87 -6.45 11.93
N THR A 110 34.70 -6.61 10.61
CA THR A 110 35.55 -5.94 9.61
C THR A 110 35.00 -4.55 9.33
N ILE A 111 35.82 -3.51 9.47
CA ILE A 111 35.40 -2.13 9.21
C ILE A 111 36.25 -1.57 8.07
N ALA A 112 35.62 -1.14 6.98
CA ALA A 112 36.34 -0.65 5.81
C ALA A 112 35.61 0.49 5.07
N GLY A 113 36.38 1.38 4.47
CA GLY A 113 35.86 2.56 3.77
C GLY A 113 36.99 3.35 3.15
N PRO A 114 36.73 4.54 2.59
CA PRO A 114 37.78 5.38 2.00
C PRO A 114 38.78 5.92 3.05
N LYS A 115 39.69 6.79 2.60
CA LYS A 115 40.64 7.48 3.47
C LYS A 115 39.96 8.08 4.72
N HIS A 116 40.65 7.99 5.86
CA HIS A 116 40.20 8.39 7.19
C HIS A 116 39.25 7.42 7.93
N THR A 117 38.78 6.32 7.33
CA THR A 117 38.03 5.27 8.07
C THR A 117 38.78 4.81 9.33
N THR A 118 40.10 4.54 9.25
CA THR A 118 40.91 4.17 10.42
C THR A 118 41.04 5.28 11.46
N SER A 119 41.00 6.54 11.03
CA SER A 119 41.13 7.72 11.89
C SER A 119 39.83 8.01 12.65
N ILE A 120 38.68 7.85 11.99
CA ILE A 120 37.36 7.98 12.63
C ILE A 120 37.23 6.95 13.76
N ILE A 121 37.63 5.70 13.52
CA ILE A 121 37.63 4.63 14.54
C ILE A 121 38.56 4.97 15.70
N ALA A 122 39.79 5.45 15.41
CA ALA A 122 40.73 5.86 16.46
C ALA A 122 40.17 7.00 17.32
N ASN A 123 39.58 8.03 16.70
CA ASN A 123 38.98 9.17 17.39
C ASN A 123 37.75 8.78 18.22
N ILE A 124 36.92 7.83 17.75
CA ILE A 124 35.78 7.33 18.55
C ILE A 124 36.27 6.54 19.78
N LEU A 125 37.33 5.75 19.63
CA LEU A 125 37.91 5.04 20.78
C LEU A 125 38.58 5.98 21.80
N ASP A 126 39.13 7.10 21.35
CA ASP A 126 39.73 8.16 22.17
C ASP A 126 38.64 8.96 22.92
N ILE A 127 37.67 9.52 22.19
CA ILE A 127 36.57 10.33 22.73
C ILE A 127 35.68 9.57 23.72
N TYR A 128 35.49 8.25 23.52
CA TYR A 128 34.64 7.41 24.36
C TYR A 128 35.42 6.40 25.23
N GLU A 129 36.74 6.56 25.43
CA GLU A 129 37.54 5.57 26.18
C GLU A 129 36.97 5.26 27.58
N GLU A 130 36.56 6.30 28.32
CA GLU A 130 36.01 6.16 29.68
C GLU A 130 34.69 5.36 29.70
N ASP A 131 33.76 5.64 28.79
CA ASP A 131 32.47 4.93 28.71
C ASP A 131 32.66 3.48 28.23
N ILE A 132 33.57 3.25 27.28
CA ILE A 132 33.89 1.91 26.77
C ILE A 132 34.56 1.06 27.86
N GLU A 133 35.58 1.58 28.56
CA GLU A 133 36.22 0.88 29.67
C GLU A 133 35.23 0.66 30.84
N TYR A 134 34.40 1.65 31.17
CA TYR A 134 33.34 1.50 32.19
C TYR A 134 32.38 0.36 31.86
N ARG A 135 31.90 0.25 30.61
CA ARG A 135 31.01 -0.84 30.17
C ARG A 135 31.71 -2.19 30.16
N LEU A 136 32.96 -2.26 29.71
CA LEU A 136 33.74 -3.50 29.66
C LEU A 136 34.06 -4.02 31.07
N SER A 137 34.34 -3.13 32.03
CA SER A 137 34.63 -3.47 33.43
C SER A 137 33.52 -4.31 34.09
N LYS A 138 32.25 -4.07 33.74
CA LYS A 138 31.09 -4.85 34.22
C LYS A 138 31.13 -6.33 33.84
N SER A 139 31.97 -6.67 32.86
CA SER A 139 32.20 -8.03 32.35
C SER A 139 33.64 -8.53 32.57
N GLY A 140 34.43 -7.85 33.40
CA GLY A 140 35.85 -8.19 33.64
C GLY A 140 36.77 -7.99 32.42
N ARG A 141 36.31 -7.24 31.42
CA ARG A 141 37.05 -6.92 30.18
C ARG A 141 37.60 -5.50 30.25
N SER A 142 38.51 -5.18 29.33
CA SER A 142 39.00 -3.81 29.07
C SER A 142 39.11 -3.50 27.58
N LEU A 143 39.27 -2.24 27.21
CA LEU A 143 39.43 -1.81 25.80
C LEU A 143 40.62 -2.53 25.15
N LYS A 144 41.72 -2.69 25.91
CA LYS A 144 42.88 -3.50 25.48
C LYS A 144 42.51 -4.95 25.12
N SER A 145 41.55 -5.56 25.84
CA SER A 145 41.11 -6.94 25.56
C SER A 145 40.17 -7.08 24.36
N VAL A 146 39.51 -6.00 23.93
CA VAL A 146 38.58 -6.00 22.78
C VAL A 146 39.13 -5.35 21.51
N LYS A 147 40.34 -4.79 21.53
CA LYS A 147 41.02 -4.26 20.32
C LYS A 147 41.25 -5.32 19.22
N SER A 148 41.14 -6.62 19.53
CA SER A 148 41.14 -7.73 18.55
C SER A 148 39.78 -8.02 17.91
N ASN A 149 38.69 -7.42 18.42
CA ASN A 149 37.32 -7.67 17.98
C ASN A 149 36.95 -6.88 16.71
N TYR A 150 37.88 -6.10 16.15
CA TYR A 150 37.66 -5.48 14.84
C TYR A 150 38.93 -5.47 14.00
N VAL A 151 38.77 -5.27 12.68
CA VAL A 151 39.86 -5.01 11.74
C VAL A 151 39.48 -3.82 10.88
N ALA A 152 40.16 -2.69 11.08
CA ALA A 152 39.93 -1.46 10.33
C ALA A 152 40.81 -1.38 9.07
N LYS A 153 40.26 -0.92 7.94
CA LYS A 153 40.98 -0.75 6.66
C LYS A 153 40.57 0.55 5.97
N ASN A 154 41.54 1.33 5.50
CA ASN A 154 41.28 2.32 4.44
C ASN A 154 41.41 1.61 3.09
N LEU A 155 40.45 1.80 2.20
CA LEU A 155 40.38 1.25 0.85
C LEU A 155 40.92 2.28 -0.15
N ILE A 156 41.73 1.80 -1.10
CA ILE A 156 42.49 2.63 -2.05
C ILE A 156 42.51 1.92 -3.41
N GLY A 157 42.18 2.64 -4.49
CA GLY A 157 42.07 2.07 -5.83
C GLY A 157 40.90 1.08 -5.92
N SER A 158 40.98 0.14 -6.86
CA SER A 158 39.96 -0.89 -7.07
C SER A 158 40.52 -2.26 -6.71
N ASN A 159 39.84 -3.02 -5.85
CA ASN A 159 40.31 -4.33 -5.38
C ASN A 159 39.14 -5.19 -4.85
N SER A 160 39.43 -6.35 -4.26
CA SER A 160 38.42 -7.15 -3.55
C SER A 160 38.96 -7.80 -2.27
N PHE A 161 38.04 -8.13 -1.36
CA PHE A 161 38.29 -8.88 -0.12
C PHE A 161 37.07 -9.74 0.22
N TYR A 162 37.12 -10.48 1.33
CA TYR A 162 36.01 -11.31 1.81
C TYR A 162 35.60 -10.92 3.23
N ILE A 163 34.31 -11.05 3.52
CA ILE A 163 33.75 -11.18 4.87
C ILE A 163 32.83 -12.41 4.83
N GLY A 164 33.13 -13.43 5.63
CA GLY A 164 32.47 -14.74 5.50
C GLY A 164 32.59 -15.31 4.09
N ASP A 165 31.49 -15.84 3.57
CA ASP A 165 31.39 -16.38 2.21
C ASP A 165 31.17 -15.29 1.13
N ILE A 166 31.00 -14.02 1.52
CA ILE A 166 30.69 -12.91 0.60
C ILE A 166 32.00 -12.32 0.06
N LYS A 167 32.15 -12.33 -1.28
CA LYS A 167 33.22 -11.56 -1.95
C LYS A 167 32.76 -10.10 -2.09
N ILE A 168 33.61 -9.18 -1.68
CA ILE A 168 33.36 -7.74 -1.70
C ILE A 168 34.40 -7.11 -2.63
N SER A 169 33.97 -6.71 -3.83
CA SER A 169 34.77 -5.95 -4.79
C SER A 169 34.43 -4.46 -4.65
N TYR A 170 35.38 -3.56 -4.86
CA TYR A 170 35.14 -2.11 -4.75
C TYR A 170 35.91 -1.32 -5.79
N THR A 171 35.42 -0.12 -6.09
CA THR A 171 36.10 0.85 -6.98
C THR A 171 35.79 2.29 -6.56
N PRO A 172 36.70 3.27 -6.77
CA PRO A 172 36.40 4.68 -6.54
C PRO A 172 35.38 5.19 -7.57
N VAL A 173 34.49 6.09 -7.13
CA VAL A 173 33.52 6.79 -7.99
C VAL A 173 33.59 8.31 -7.80
N ASN A 174 33.08 9.05 -8.78
CA ASN A 174 33.23 10.51 -8.86
C ASN A 174 32.25 11.24 -7.93
N HIS A 175 32.71 11.78 -6.80
CA HIS A 175 31.90 12.58 -5.88
C HIS A 175 32.70 13.75 -5.27
N THR A 176 32.08 14.57 -4.42
CA THR A 176 32.71 15.75 -3.77
C THR A 176 33.85 15.38 -2.82
N ILE A 177 33.81 14.18 -2.25
CA ILE A 177 34.87 13.58 -1.42
C ILE A 177 35.23 12.20 -1.98
N ALA A 178 36.16 11.50 -1.33
CA ALA A 178 36.56 10.16 -1.75
C ALA A 178 35.43 9.15 -1.44
N THR A 179 34.76 8.65 -2.48
CA THR A 179 33.69 7.64 -2.40
C THR A 179 34.09 6.35 -3.10
N ASN A 180 33.72 5.21 -2.51
CA ASN A 180 33.81 3.89 -3.14
C ASN A 180 32.41 3.31 -3.40
N ALA A 181 32.20 2.77 -4.59
CA ALA A 181 31.13 1.82 -4.87
C ALA A 181 31.57 0.40 -4.48
N TYR A 182 30.61 -0.41 -4.03
CA TYR A 182 30.82 -1.81 -3.63
C TYR A 182 29.99 -2.77 -4.47
N ARG A 183 30.53 -3.96 -4.71
CA ARG A 183 29.85 -5.12 -5.27
C ARG A 183 30.03 -6.33 -4.36
N PHE A 184 28.94 -6.98 -4.05
CA PHE A 184 28.84 -8.16 -3.22
C PHE A 184 28.48 -9.33 -4.13
N ASP A 185 29.38 -10.31 -4.28
CA ASP A 185 29.13 -11.55 -5.02
C ASP A 185 29.08 -12.72 -4.02
N ALA A 186 27.99 -13.51 -4.04
CA ALA A 186 27.86 -14.71 -3.22
C ALA A 186 26.97 -15.76 -3.91
N GLY A 187 27.41 -17.02 -3.92
CA GLY A 187 26.79 -18.05 -4.76
C GLY A 187 26.82 -17.64 -6.25
N ASN A 188 25.64 -17.63 -6.88
CA ASN A 188 25.44 -17.13 -8.25
C ASN A 188 24.71 -15.77 -8.28
N GLN A 189 24.73 -15.02 -7.17
CA GLN A 189 23.99 -13.75 -7.01
C GLN A 189 24.95 -12.59 -6.73
N SER A 190 24.53 -11.39 -7.15
CA SER A 190 25.37 -10.19 -7.16
C SER A 190 24.57 -8.91 -6.92
N ILE A 191 24.99 -8.13 -5.91
CA ILE A 191 24.36 -6.85 -5.54
C ILE A 191 25.43 -5.75 -5.53
N VAL A 192 25.11 -4.57 -6.03
CA VAL A 192 26.02 -3.41 -6.11
C VAL A 192 25.40 -2.23 -5.37
N ILE A 193 26.21 -1.45 -4.67
CA ILE A 193 25.85 -0.18 -4.03
C ILE A 193 26.81 0.88 -4.56
N SER A 194 26.30 1.96 -5.17
CA SER A 194 27.16 3.01 -5.72
C SER A 194 27.79 3.93 -4.67
N GLY A 195 27.10 4.16 -3.55
CA GLY A 195 27.28 5.37 -2.75
C GLY A 195 26.83 6.61 -3.54
N ASP A 196 27.14 7.80 -3.05
CA ASP A 196 26.84 9.04 -3.77
C ASP A 196 27.86 9.28 -4.87
N LEU A 197 27.39 9.69 -6.04
CA LEU A 197 28.23 9.89 -7.21
C LEU A 197 27.60 10.82 -8.24
N THR A 198 28.46 11.35 -9.10
CA THR A 198 28.17 11.81 -10.46
C THR A 198 28.45 10.69 -11.46
N TYR A 199 28.24 10.93 -12.77
CA TYR A 199 28.63 9.94 -13.80
C TYR A 199 30.09 9.47 -13.63
N SER A 200 30.29 8.15 -13.66
CA SER A 200 31.57 7.52 -13.36
C SER A 200 31.76 6.22 -14.13
N GLU A 201 32.70 6.22 -15.08
CA GLU A 201 33.03 5.09 -15.97
C GLU A 201 33.43 3.81 -15.22
N SER A 202 33.86 3.94 -13.95
CA SER A 202 34.21 2.81 -13.08
C SER A 202 33.00 2.03 -12.57
N LEU A 203 31.83 2.66 -12.40
CA LEU A 203 30.64 2.00 -11.86
C LEU A 203 30.08 0.94 -12.82
N PRO A 204 29.88 1.19 -14.14
CA PRO A 204 29.46 0.14 -15.07
C PRO A 204 30.39 -1.07 -15.12
N ILE A 205 31.71 -0.84 -15.01
CA ILE A 205 32.71 -1.92 -15.01
C ILE A 205 32.57 -2.79 -13.74
N LEU A 206 32.38 -2.18 -12.57
CA LEU A 206 32.10 -2.91 -11.33
C LEU A 206 30.76 -3.65 -11.40
N ALA A 207 29.72 -2.96 -11.88
CA ALA A 207 28.33 -3.43 -11.89
C ALA A 207 27.98 -4.41 -13.02
N ASN A 208 28.92 -4.69 -13.92
CA ASN A 208 28.72 -5.53 -15.11
C ASN A 208 27.96 -6.84 -14.83
N ASN A 209 26.78 -6.99 -15.44
CA ASN A 209 25.82 -8.09 -15.31
C ASN A 209 25.33 -8.39 -13.88
N ALA A 210 25.35 -7.41 -12.97
CA ALA A 210 24.84 -7.62 -11.62
C ALA A 210 23.30 -7.77 -11.57
N ASP A 211 22.81 -8.50 -10.57
CA ASP A 211 21.37 -8.71 -10.37
C ASP A 211 20.69 -7.42 -9.91
N TYR A 212 21.30 -6.71 -8.96
CA TYR A 212 20.80 -5.43 -8.43
C TYR A 212 21.90 -4.37 -8.39
N LEU A 213 21.60 -3.17 -8.89
CA LEU A 213 22.39 -1.96 -8.70
C LEU A 213 21.59 -0.96 -7.87
N ILE A 214 21.92 -0.86 -6.58
CA ILE A 214 21.41 0.13 -5.65
C ILE A 214 22.20 1.42 -5.86
N MET A 215 21.52 2.51 -6.22
CA MET A 215 22.15 3.70 -6.76
C MET A 215 21.52 5.01 -6.25
N ASP A 216 22.33 6.05 -6.11
CA ASP A 216 21.91 7.45 -5.97
C ASP A 216 20.74 7.78 -6.91
N SER A 217 19.68 8.38 -6.34
CA SER A 217 18.41 8.76 -6.96
C SER A 217 18.57 9.48 -8.29
N GLY A 218 19.70 10.17 -8.52
CA GLY A 218 19.94 10.91 -9.74
C GLY A 218 19.04 12.13 -9.90
N GLY A 219 18.61 12.72 -8.77
CA GLY A 219 17.67 13.83 -8.79
C GLY A 219 16.32 13.45 -9.41
N VAL A 220 15.67 12.42 -8.85
CA VAL A 220 14.31 12.00 -9.19
C VAL A 220 13.32 13.17 -9.20
N ILE A 221 12.19 12.98 -9.87
CA ILE A 221 11.15 14.00 -9.99
C ILE A 221 10.25 13.91 -8.74
N GLU A 222 9.88 15.06 -8.18
CA GLU A 222 8.96 15.18 -7.04
C GLU A 222 7.53 15.33 -7.55
N LEU A 223 6.58 14.61 -6.96
CA LEU A 223 5.20 14.57 -7.43
C LEU A 223 4.57 15.98 -7.51
N GLY A 224 3.99 16.31 -8.65
CA GLY A 224 3.42 17.63 -8.94
C GLY A 224 4.43 18.72 -9.32
N LYS A 225 5.74 18.49 -9.19
CA LYS A 225 6.78 19.43 -9.68
C LYS A 225 7.21 19.06 -11.10
N GLN A 226 6.48 19.58 -12.10
CA GLN A 226 7.00 19.56 -13.48
C GLN A 226 8.40 20.19 -13.54
N ARG A 227 9.36 19.47 -14.13
CA ARG A 227 10.63 20.06 -14.55
C ARG A 227 10.32 21.21 -15.52
N LYS A 228 10.47 22.46 -15.06
CA LYS A 228 10.60 23.60 -15.97
C LYS A 228 11.70 23.24 -16.95
N ALA A 229 11.35 23.10 -18.23
CA ALA A 229 12.34 22.86 -19.27
C ALA A 229 13.43 23.93 -19.14
N ARG A 230 14.67 23.50 -18.89
CA ARG A 230 15.81 24.41 -18.93
C ARG A 230 16.00 24.78 -20.40
N ASN A 231 15.36 25.86 -20.82
CA ASN A 231 15.68 26.51 -22.08
C ASN A 231 17.18 26.78 -22.08
N ASN A 232 17.92 26.15 -22.99
CA ASN A 232 19.37 26.32 -23.16
C ASN A 232 19.70 27.68 -23.82
N GLN A 233 19.15 28.76 -23.26
CA GLN A 233 19.76 30.08 -23.38
C GLN A 233 21.00 30.09 -22.48
N HIS A 234 22.18 30.09 -23.08
CA HIS A 234 23.44 30.30 -22.37
C HIS A 234 23.46 31.69 -21.72
N LYS A 235 22.99 31.78 -20.46
CA LYS A 235 23.28 32.92 -19.59
C LYS A 235 24.71 32.79 -19.06
N SER A 236 25.66 33.16 -19.90
CA SER A 236 27.06 33.40 -19.54
C SER A 236 27.13 34.37 -18.35
N GLY A 237 27.50 33.87 -17.18
CA GLY A 237 27.61 34.67 -15.95
C GLY A 237 27.23 33.93 -14.66
N ALA A 238 26.42 32.88 -14.72
CA ALA A 238 26.28 31.97 -13.59
C ALA A 238 27.55 31.12 -13.45
N LYS A 239 28.23 31.18 -12.29
CA LYS A 239 29.21 30.14 -11.95
C LYS A 239 28.48 28.80 -11.94
N ASN A 240 29.01 27.79 -12.63
CA ASN A 240 28.51 26.43 -12.50
C ASN A 240 28.57 26.05 -11.02
N LYS A 241 27.41 25.74 -10.41
CA LYS A 241 27.42 24.90 -9.21
C LYS A 241 27.93 23.55 -9.65
N GLU A 242 29.00 23.08 -9.02
CA GLU A 242 29.44 21.70 -9.19
C GLU A 242 28.28 20.79 -8.78
N GLN A 243 27.93 19.89 -9.68
CA GLN A 243 26.84 18.94 -9.50
C GLN A 243 27.42 17.79 -8.65
N ALA A 244 26.94 17.63 -7.42
CA ALA A 244 27.47 16.62 -6.48
C ALA A 244 26.91 15.21 -6.74
N HIS A 245 25.68 15.14 -7.26
CA HIS A 245 24.94 13.91 -7.53
C HIS A 245 24.66 13.77 -9.03
N VAL A 246 24.55 12.54 -9.47
CA VAL A 246 24.18 12.10 -10.82
C VAL A 246 22.81 12.68 -11.23
N ASN A 247 22.51 12.71 -12.52
CA ASN A 247 21.15 12.99 -13.02
C ASN A 247 20.53 11.76 -13.68
N LEU A 248 19.20 11.67 -13.74
CA LEU A 248 18.48 10.53 -14.31
C LEU A 248 18.99 10.04 -15.68
N SER A 249 19.45 10.92 -16.57
CA SER A 249 20.03 10.49 -17.86
C SER A 249 21.39 9.79 -17.71
N GLU A 250 22.17 10.13 -16.70
CA GLU A 250 23.45 9.49 -16.35
C GLU A 250 23.21 8.18 -15.59
N SER A 251 22.23 8.10 -14.68
CA SER A 251 21.81 6.84 -14.03
C SER A 251 21.27 5.84 -15.05
N SER A 252 20.42 6.32 -15.97
CA SER A 252 19.94 5.57 -17.13
C SER A 252 21.08 5.01 -17.99
N GLN A 253 22.12 5.82 -18.25
CA GLN A 253 23.24 5.40 -19.08
C GLN A 253 24.14 4.38 -18.36
N MET A 254 24.52 4.63 -17.09
CA MET A 254 25.38 3.71 -16.35
C MET A 254 24.71 2.36 -16.07
N ALA A 255 23.40 2.34 -15.78
CA ALA A 255 22.65 1.08 -15.60
C ALA A 255 22.59 0.25 -16.89
N LYS A 256 22.50 0.90 -18.05
CA LYS A 256 22.57 0.26 -19.38
C LYS A 256 23.96 -0.28 -19.68
N GLU A 257 25.00 0.52 -19.46
CA GLU A 257 26.39 0.14 -19.68
C GLU A 257 26.82 -1.03 -18.77
N ALA A 258 26.27 -1.08 -17.55
CA ALA A 258 26.45 -2.18 -16.62
C ALA A 258 25.66 -3.46 -17.00
N ASN A 259 24.70 -3.39 -17.93
CA ASN A 259 23.77 -4.47 -18.25
C ASN A 259 23.14 -5.14 -17.01
N VAL A 260 22.72 -4.33 -16.01
CA VAL A 260 22.13 -4.83 -14.77
C VAL A 260 20.67 -5.22 -14.94
N LYS A 261 20.23 -6.26 -14.22
CA LYS A 261 18.84 -6.74 -14.29
C LYS A 261 17.86 -5.76 -13.64
N ASN A 262 18.24 -5.23 -12.46
CA ASN A 262 17.46 -4.29 -11.68
C ASN A 262 18.29 -3.05 -11.33
N LEU A 263 17.76 -1.85 -11.59
CA LEU A 263 18.24 -0.58 -11.07
C LEU A 263 17.35 -0.17 -9.89
N VAL A 264 17.94 0.05 -8.72
CA VAL A 264 17.22 0.41 -7.50
C VAL A 264 17.63 1.81 -7.08
N LEU A 265 16.76 2.78 -7.29
CA LEU A 265 17.02 4.17 -6.89
C LEU A 265 16.82 4.30 -5.37
N THR A 266 17.78 4.93 -4.69
CA THR A 266 17.76 5.28 -3.26
C THR A 266 18.34 6.68 -3.06
N HIS A 267 18.56 7.15 -1.83
CA HIS A 267 19.09 8.50 -1.55
C HIS A 267 18.10 9.65 -1.90
N PHE A 268 16.91 9.60 -1.31
CA PHE A 268 15.80 10.49 -1.67
C PHE A 268 15.69 11.77 -0.81
N ASN A 269 15.51 12.91 -1.47
CA ASN A 269 15.39 14.24 -0.85
C ASN A 269 13.96 14.57 -0.35
N PHE A 270 12.99 13.70 -0.65
CA PHE A 270 11.57 13.83 -0.35
C PHE A 270 10.91 12.45 -0.52
N THR A 271 9.76 12.21 0.11
CA THR A 271 9.06 10.93 0.02
C THR A 271 8.25 10.76 -1.27
N ASN A 272 7.62 11.85 -1.72
CA ASN A 272 6.65 11.84 -2.83
C ASN A 272 7.37 11.90 -4.19
N ILE A 273 7.81 10.74 -4.66
CA ILE A 273 8.48 10.58 -5.96
C ILE A 273 7.44 10.46 -7.07
N ASP A 274 7.63 11.18 -8.18
CA ASP A 274 6.92 10.94 -9.43
C ASP A 274 7.60 9.76 -10.14
N GLU A 275 7.24 8.54 -9.74
CA GLU A 275 7.84 7.32 -10.27
C GLU A 275 7.57 7.15 -11.77
N GLN A 276 6.45 7.65 -12.29
CA GLN A 276 6.13 7.56 -13.72
C GLN A 276 7.02 8.48 -14.54
N ALA A 277 7.12 9.77 -14.20
CA ALA A 277 7.97 10.72 -14.90
C ALA A 277 9.46 10.38 -14.73
N THR A 278 9.86 9.91 -13.55
CA THR A 278 11.23 9.47 -13.28
C THR A 278 11.59 8.24 -14.12
N THR A 279 10.74 7.21 -14.12
CA THR A 279 10.94 6.01 -14.94
C THR A 279 10.94 6.35 -16.42
N THR A 280 10.11 7.30 -16.87
CA THR A 280 10.09 7.77 -18.27
C THR A 280 11.42 8.40 -18.70
N GLU A 281 12.14 9.07 -17.79
CA GLU A 281 13.50 9.57 -18.06
C GLU A 281 14.53 8.42 -18.06
N ILE A 282 14.43 7.47 -17.12
CA ILE A 282 15.30 6.29 -17.03
C ILE A 282 15.17 5.36 -18.26
N ARG A 283 13.95 5.18 -18.78
CA ARG A 283 13.61 4.30 -19.92
C ARG A 283 14.20 4.77 -21.26
N LYS A 284 14.79 5.97 -21.33
CA LYS A 284 15.43 6.49 -22.57
C LYS A 284 16.66 5.69 -22.99
N ASN A 285 17.44 5.16 -22.02
CA ASN A 285 18.62 4.35 -22.31
C ASN A 285 18.57 2.96 -21.67
N TYR A 286 17.92 2.81 -20.50
CA TYR A 286 17.89 1.56 -19.73
C TYR A 286 16.58 0.78 -19.90
N ILE A 287 16.67 -0.54 -20.03
CA ILE A 287 15.53 -1.43 -20.32
C ILE A 287 15.24 -2.49 -19.25
N GLY A 288 16.11 -2.66 -18.24
CA GLY A 288 15.86 -3.59 -17.12
C GLY A 288 14.77 -3.11 -16.16
N GLU A 289 14.64 -3.74 -15.00
CA GLU A 289 13.65 -3.36 -14.00
C GLU A 289 14.09 -2.10 -13.23
N VAL A 290 13.14 -1.21 -12.90
CA VAL A 290 13.40 0.02 -12.14
C VAL A 290 12.61 -0.04 -10.85
N LEU A 291 13.33 -0.08 -9.73
CA LEU A 291 12.79 -0.15 -8.38
C LEU A 291 13.02 1.19 -7.64
N TYR A 292 12.07 1.57 -6.81
CA TYR A 292 12.18 2.71 -5.90
C TYR A 292 12.36 2.18 -4.48
N ALA A 293 13.53 2.45 -3.88
CA ALA A 293 13.83 1.99 -2.54
C ALA A 293 12.88 2.60 -1.50
N TYR A 294 12.60 1.85 -0.45
CA TYR A 294 11.91 2.30 0.76
C TYR A 294 12.57 1.63 1.97
N ASP A 295 12.40 2.24 3.13
CA ASP A 295 12.94 1.71 4.38
C ASP A 295 12.36 0.31 4.65
N LEU A 296 13.23 -0.63 5.05
CA LEU A 296 12.96 -2.06 5.25
C LEU A 296 12.63 -2.88 3.99
N MET A 297 12.73 -2.32 2.78
CA MET A 297 12.66 -3.08 1.52
C MET A 297 13.72 -4.21 1.48
N VAL A 298 13.33 -5.41 1.06
CA VAL A 298 14.26 -6.55 0.89
C VAL A 298 14.43 -6.89 -0.59
N LEU A 299 15.67 -7.09 -1.02
CA LEU A 299 16.05 -7.55 -2.35
C LEU A 299 16.72 -8.93 -2.23
N PRO A 300 16.50 -9.89 -3.16
CA PRO A 300 15.46 -9.87 -4.19
C PRO A 300 14.05 -9.80 -3.60
N LEU A 301 13.11 -9.27 -4.38
CA LEU A 301 11.68 -9.28 -4.05
C LEU A 301 11.16 -10.73 -4.05
N GLU A 302 10.13 -11.03 -3.24
CA GLU A 302 9.52 -12.37 -3.23
C GLU A 302 8.73 -12.66 -4.52
N GLU A 303 8.74 -13.91 -4.97
CA GLU A 303 8.11 -14.34 -6.22
C GLU A 303 6.59 -14.10 -6.19
N GLY A 304 6.15 -13.10 -6.95
CA GLY A 304 4.78 -12.59 -6.96
C GLY A 304 4.69 -11.07 -7.12
N MET A 305 5.76 -10.34 -6.78
CA MET A 305 5.92 -8.93 -7.15
C MET A 305 6.48 -8.84 -8.59
N HIS A 306 5.66 -8.35 -9.53
CA HIS A 306 6.02 -8.21 -10.94
C HIS A 306 5.55 -6.85 -11.48
N SER A 307 6.39 -6.19 -12.28
CA SER A 307 6.07 -4.86 -12.83
C SER A 307 5.04 -4.90 -13.97
N HIS A 308 4.20 -3.86 -14.04
CA HIS A 308 3.46 -3.49 -15.25
C HIS A 308 4.03 -2.19 -15.81
N ASP A 309 4.31 -2.18 -17.11
CA ASP A 309 4.92 -1.06 -17.86
C ASP A 309 6.24 -0.50 -17.30
N GLY A 310 6.95 -1.32 -16.49
CA GLY A 310 8.33 -1.08 -16.10
C GLY A 310 8.54 0.01 -15.04
N VAL A 311 7.45 0.48 -14.42
CA VAL A 311 7.46 1.12 -13.10
C VAL A 311 7.19 0.02 -12.07
N THR A 312 7.90 0.04 -10.94
CA THR A 312 7.69 -0.96 -9.88
C THR A 312 7.32 -0.24 -8.60
N HIS A 313 6.01 -0.08 -8.40
CA HIS A 313 5.46 0.53 -7.20
C HIS A 313 5.77 -0.34 -5.97
N SER A 314 6.34 0.29 -4.94
CA SER A 314 6.19 -0.25 -3.60
C SER A 314 4.74 -0.10 -3.18
N HIS A 315 4.00 -1.20 -3.18
CA HIS A 315 3.00 -1.35 -2.14
C HIS A 315 3.78 -1.48 -0.83
N ASN A 316 3.51 -0.58 0.12
CA ASN A 316 3.64 -0.99 1.51
C ASN A 316 2.87 -2.30 1.64
N ASN A 317 3.47 -3.33 2.22
CA ASN A 317 2.65 -4.31 2.91
C ASN A 317 2.03 -3.57 4.10
N GLU A 318 0.86 -2.96 3.88
CA GLU A 318 -0.16 -2.81 4.92
C GLU A 318 -0.23 -4.18 5.61
N HIS A 319 0.03 -4.21 6.92
CA HIS A 319 0.55 -5.39 7.59
C HIS A 319 -0.61 -6.30 8.01
N LEU A 320 -1.28 -6.86 6.98
CA LEU A 320 -2.53 -7.64 7.01
C LEU A 320 -2.88 -8.09 8.43
N PRO A 321 -3.85 -7.41 9.10
CA PRO A 321 -3.90 -7.28 10.56
C PRO A 321 -3.60 -8.58 11.29
N GLU A 322 -2.54 -8.57 12.12
CA GLU A 322 -1.91 -9.77 12.71
C GLU A 322 -2.95 -10.86 13.05
N ILE A 323 -3.09 -11.85 12.15
CA ILE A 323 -4.32 -12.65 12.06
C ILE A 323 -4.40 -13.61 13.26
N THR A 324 -5.03 -13.12 14.33
CA THR A 324 -5.21 -13.83 15.60
C THR A 324 -5.98 -15.15 15.44
N ASN A 325 -6.70 -15.31 14.33
CA ASN A 325 -7.46 -16.50 13.95
C ASN A 325 -6.94 -17.14 12.64
N SER A 326 -5.63 -17.39 12.58
CA SER A 326 -4.91 -17.95 11.42
C SER A 326 -5.05 -19.48 11.25
N ALA A 327 -5.93 -20.14 12.01
CA ALA A 327 -6.16 -21.57 11.90
C ALA A 327 -6.87 -21.95 10.58
N LYS A 328 -6.41 -22.99 9.87
CA LYS A 328 -7.12 -23.57 8.70
C LYS A 328 -8.00 -24.76 9.12
N LYS A 329 -9.20 -24.49 9.66
CA LYS A 329 -10.19 -25.48 10.12
C LYS A 329 -11.14 -25.89 9.00
N LYS A 330 -11.32 -27.19 8.74
CA LYS A 330 -12.34 -27.68 7.79
C LYS A 330 -13.67 -27.88 8.50
N LEU A 331 -14.75 -27.33 7.95
CA LEU A 331 -16.09 -27.51 8.48
C LEU A 331 -16.62 -28.94 8.24
N SER A 332 -17.42 -29.44 9.17
CA SER A 332 -18.25 -30.65 9.00
C SER A 332 -19.51 -30.37 8.16
N LEU A 333 -20.04 -29.14 8.26
CA LEU A 333 -21.07 -28.61 7.38
C LEU A 333 -20.56 -28.59 5.93
N GLN A 334 -21.41 -28.96 4.98
CA GLN A 334 -21.06 -28.99 3.56
C GLN A 334 -21.57 -27.73 2.86
N ASN A 335 -20.80 -27.15 1.95
CA ASN A 335 -21.27 -26.08 1.08
C ASN A 335 -22.45 -26.56 0.21
N LYS A 336 -23.50 -25.73 0.10
CA LYS A 336 -24.66 -25.96 -0.77
C LYS A 336 -25.01 -24.64 -1.45
N VAL A 337 -24.49 -24.44 -2.65
CA VAL A 337 -24.81 -23.30 -3.52
C VAL A 337 -25.41 -23.78 -4.85
N SER A 338 -26.35 -23.01 -5.40
CA SER A 338 -26.91 -23.22 -6.73
C SER A 338 -27.15 -21.86 -7.37
N ILE A 339 -26.51 -21.61 -8.52
CA ILE A 339 -26.67 -20.41 -9.33
C ILE A 339 -27.38 -20.84 -10.61
N THR A 340 -28.57 -20.31 -10.89
CA THR A 340 -29.37 -20.66 -12.08
C THR A 340 -29.91 -19.42 -12.79
N GLU A 341 -29.93 -19.45 -14.12
CA GLU A 341 -30.42 -18.35 -14.95
C GLU A 341 -31.85 -18.63 -15.43
N ASP A 342 -32.78 -17.71 -15.16
CA ASP A 342 -34.10 -17.68 -15.78
C ASP A 342 -34.12 -16.61 -16.87
N LYS A 343 -33.92 -17.06 -18.12
CA LYS A 343 -33.86 -16.19 -19.30
C LYS A 343 -35.23 -15.72 -19.81
N GLN A 344 -36.33 -16.16 -19.18
CA GLN A 344 -37.67 -15.67 -19.48
C GLN A 344 -38.05 -14.47 -18.61
N ASN A 345 -37.52 -14.44 -17.38
CA ASN A 345 -37.70 -13.35 -16.43
C ASN A 345 -36.50 -12.40 -16.32
N ASP A 346 -35.40 -12.70 -17.02
CA ASP A 346 -34.10 -12.03 -17.01
C ASP A 346 -33.46 -11.91 -15.62
N VAL A 347 -33.45 -13.02 -14.87
CA VAL A 347 -32.86 -13.05 -13.52
C VAL A 347 -31.89 -14.21 -13.32
N ARG A 348 -30.83 -13.94 -12.55
CA ARG A 348 -29.94 -14.94 -11.96
C ARG A 348 -30.41 -15.19 -10.52
N ILE A 349 -30.75 -16.44 -10.23
CA ILE A 349 -31.23 -16.89 -8.92
C ILE A 349 -30.08 -17.62 -8.23
N ILE A 350 -29.66 -17.13 -7.06
CA ILE A 350 -28.61 -17.72 -6.23
C ILE A 350 -29.26 -18.27 -4.96
N LYS A 351 -29.21 -19.59 -4.78
CA LYS A 351 -29.67 -20.29 -3.56
C LYS A 351 -28.43 -20.76 -2.80
N SER A 352 -28.36 -20.47 -1.49
CA SER A 352 -27.16 -20.71 -0.68
C SER A 352 -27.48 -21.08 0.76
N ASN A 353 -26.68 -21.98 1.34
CA ASN A 353 -26.62 -22.23 2.78
C ASN A 353 -25.59 -21.36 3.53
N ALA A 354 -24.88 -20.47 2.83
CA ALA A 354 -23.81 -19.60 3.33
C ALA A 354 -22.66 -20.32 4.07
N ILE A 355 -22.44 -21.62 3.80
CA ILE A 355 -21.29 -22.37 4.28
C ILE A 355 -20.17 -22.30 3.24
N PRO A 356 -18.96 -21.82 3.58
CA PRO A 356 -17.85 -21.79 2.63
C PRO A 356 -17.43 -23.19 2.18
N ASN A 357 -16.92 -23.29 0.95
CA ASN A 357 -16.34 -24.51 0.38
C ASN A 357 -14.85 -24.70 0.71
N HIS A 358 -14.24 -23.76 1.43
CA HIS A 358 -12.84 -23.76 1.84
C HIS A 358 -12.68 -23.95 3.36
N THR A 359 -11.44 -23.95 3.84
CA THR A 359 -11.13 -23.91 5.29
C THR A 359 -11.38 -22.52 5.87
N VAL A 360 -11.73 -22.45 7.15
CA VAL A 360 -12.07 -21.22 7.88
C VAL A 360 -11.24 -21.13 9.16
N GLY A 361 -11.28 -19.99 9.85
CA GLY A 361 -10.75 -19.84 11.19
C GLY A 361 -11.37 -20.79 12.23
N GLU A 362 -10.79 -20.80 13.43
CA GLU A 362 -11.50 -21.28 14.61
C GLU A 362 -12.68 -20.34 14.88
N PHE A 363 -13.89 -20.87 15.00
CA PHE A 363 -15.03 -20.14 15.56
C PHE A 363 -15.81 -21.08 16.49
N PRO A 364 -16.31 -20.60 17.64
CA PRO A 364 -16.16 -19.24 18.18
C PRO A 364 -14.75 -18.96 18.75
N THR A 365 -14.39 -17.67 18.86
CA THR A 365 -13.18 -17.17 19.53
C THR A 365 -13.54 -16.12 20.60
N ARG A 366 -12.53 -15.55 21.27
CA ARG A 366 -12.72 -14.38 22.15
C ARG A 366 -13.07 -13.09 21.38
N GLY A 367 -12.57 -12.94 20.15
CA GLY A 367 -12.85 -11.78 19.29
C GLY A 367 -14.22 -11.89 18.62
N ASN A 368 -14.59 -13.09 18.17
CA ASN A 368 -15.90 -13.37 17.60
C ASN A 368 -16.55 -14.59 18.28
N PRO A 369 -17.50 -14.39 19.22
CA PRO A 369 -18.08 -15.48 20.02
C PRO A 369 -19.16 -16.30 19.27
N ASN A 370 -19.38 -16.07 17.98
CA ASN A 370 -20.44 -16.71 17.21
C ASN A 370 -19.97 -18.02 16.56
N THR A 371 -20.90 -18.94 16.28
CA THR A 371 -20.62 -20.24 15.65
C THR A 371 -21.25 -20.32 14.27
N ILE A 372 -20.52 -20.83 13.27
CA ILE A 372 -21.01 -20.96 11.88
C ILE A 372 -22.17 -21.97 11.81
N THR A 373 -23.28 -21.58 11.18
CA THR A 373 -24.47 -22.42 10.98
C THR A 373 -25.03 -22.32 9.56
N GLU A 374 -25.69 -23.38 9.07
CA GLU A 374 -26.36 -23.34 7.77
C GLU A 374 -27.47 -22.29 7.75
N GLN A 375 -27.40 -21.39 6.77
CA GLN A 375 -28.45 -20.43 6.47
C GLN A 375 -29.42 -20.98 5.42
N ASN A 376 -30.47 -20.23 5.09
CA ASN A 376 -31.33 -20.49 3.94
C ASN A 376 -31.54 -19.18 3.18
N LYS A 377 -30.62 -18.88 2.25
CA LYS A 377 -30.63 -17.65 1.47
C LYS A 377 -31.04 -17.93 0.03
N VAL A 378 -31.85 -17.03 -0.51
CA VAL A 378 -32.23 -16.96 -1.93
C VAL A 378 -32.08 -15.51 -2.33
N TYR A 379 -31.34 -15.27 -3.39
CA TYR A 379 -31.10 -13.95 -3.96
C TYR A 379 -31.52 -13.96 -5.44
N THR A 380 -32.17 -12.90 -5.86
CA THR A 380 -32.61 -12.66 -7.23
C THR A 380 -31.94 -11.37 -7.72
N ILE A 381 -31.10 -11.45 -8.74
CA ILE A 381 -30.43 -10.30 -9.36
C ILE A 381 -30.65 -10.33 -10.87
N ASP A 382 -30.53 -9.18 -11.52
CA ASP A 382 -30.73 -9.05 -12.96
C ASP A 382 -29.69 -9.89 -13.75
N LEU A 383 -30.15 -10.54 -14.82
CA LEU A 383 -29.28 -11.36 -15.68
C LEU A 383 -28.56 -10.51 -16.73
N THR A 384 -29.23 -9.49 -17.29
CA THR A 384 -28.65 -8.46 -18.16
C THR A 384 -28.69 -7.06 -17.50
N PRO A 385 -27.83 -6.80 -16.51
CA PRO A 385 -27.84 -5.53 -15.76
C PRO A 385 -27.44 -4.31 -16.61
N GLU A 386 -28.11 -3.19 -16.38
CA GLU A 386 -27.82 -1.89 -17.02
C GLU A 386 -27.15 -0.90 -16.04
N LEU A 387 -26.36 0.04 -16.59
CA LEU A 387 -25.79 1.15 -15.83
C LEU A 387 -26.87 2.16 -15.43
N ALA A 388 -27.01 2.41 -14.14
CA ALA A 388 -27.94 3.37 -13.56
C ALA A 388 -27.42 4.82 -13.69
N ASN A 389 -28.35 5.77 -13.85
CA ASN A 389 -28.05 7.20 -13.94
C ASN A 389 -27.55 7.85 -12.63
N LYS A 390 -27.42 7.06 -11.54
CA LYS A 390 -26.88 7.50 -10.25
C LYS A 390 -26.25 6.32 -9.51
N ILE A 391 -25.03 6.51 -9.02
CA ILE A 391 -24.36 5.61 -8.09
C ILE A 391 -25.24 5.37 -6.85
N THR A 392 -25.41 4.10 -6.48
CA THR A 392 -26.04 3.69 -5.22
C THR A 392 -24.96 3.14 -4.29
N TYR A 393 -24.69 3.78 -3.16
CA TYR A 393 -23.66 3.31 -2.25
C TYR A 393 -24.15 2.14 -1.38
N VAL A 394 -23.26 1.19 -1.11
CA VAL A 394 -23.41 0.14 -0.08
C VAL A 394 -23.56 0.82 1.29
N TYR A 395 -22.80 1.89 1.49
CA TYR A 395 -22.78 2.74 2.67
C TYR A 395 -22.79 4.21 2.23
N ASP A 396 -23.84 4.99 2.56
CA ASP A 396 -23.95 6.40 2.14
C ASP A 396 -23.33 7.34 3.18
N LEU A 397 -22.12 7.81 2.90
CA LEU A 397 -21.37 8.79 3.71
C LEU A 397 -21.98 10.21 3.69
N THR A 398 -23.09 10.44 2.98
CA THR A 398 -23.75 11.76 2.87
C THR A 398 -25.08 11.86 3.62
N ILE A 399 -25.45 10.83 4.40
CA ILE A 399 -26.73 10.76 5.13
C ILE A 399 -26.49 10.42 6.61
N ASP A 400 -27.07 11.21 7.52
CA ASP A 400 -26.94 11.14 9.00
C ASP A 400 -27.26 9.77 9.65
N SER A 401 -27.79 8.81 8.89
CA SER A 401 -28.00 7.44 9.38
C SER A 401 -26.74 6.59 9.42
N GLY A 402 -25.73 6.94 8.60
CA GLY A 402 -24.50 6.20 8.31
C GLY A 402 -24.44 4.74 8.80
N ARG A 403 -25.16 3.86 8.10
CA ARG A 403 -25.15 2.41 8.28
C ARG A 403 -25.12 1.72 6.92
N PRO A 404 -24.51 0.52 6.80
CA PRO A 404 -24.63 -0.29 5.59
C PRO A 404 -26.10 -0.49 5.21
N SER A 405 -26.47 -0.08 3.99
CA SER A 405 -27.84 -0.18 3.47
C SER A 405 -28.07 -1.43 2.61
N TYR A 406 -26.99 -2.01 2.09
CA TYR A 406 -26.99 -3.23 1.29
C TYR A 406 -25.82 -4.14 1.67
N VAL A 407 -26.00 -5.44 1.45
CA VAL A 407 -24.93 -6.41 1.25
C VAL A 407 -24.37 -6.18 -0.17
N PHE A 408 -23.05 -6.21 -0.37
CA PHE A 408 -22.48 -5.86 -1.68
C PHE A 408 -22.74 -6.94 -2.75
N GLY A 409 -22.53 -8.21 -2.41
CA GLY A 409 -22.64 -9.31 -3.38
C GLY A 409 -22.54 -10.67 -2.74
N VAL A 410 -22.52 -11.71 -3.58
CA VAL A 410 -22.36 -13.11 -3.17
C VAL A 410 -21.30 -13.78 -4.03
N ALA A 411 -20.34 -14.44 -3.38
CA ALA A 411 -19.30 -15.23 -4.02
C ALA A 411 -19.87 -16.47 -4.74
N ILE A 412 -19.11 -17.05 -5.66
CA ILE A 412 -19.49 -18.28 -6.38
C ILE A 412 -19.76 -19.49 -5.46
N ASN A 413 -19.24 -19.49 -4.24
CA ASN A 413 -19.54 -20.49 -3.22
C ASN A 413 -20.80 -20.18 -2.39
N GLY A 414 -21.48 -19.07 -2.62
CA GLY A 414 -22.71 -18.68 -1.94
C GLY A 414 -22.53 -17.91 -0.63
N VAL A 415 -21.31 -17.62 -0.19
CA VAL A 415 -21.03 -16.73 0.96
C VAL A 415 -21.12 -15.26 0.51
N LYS A 416 -21.63 -14.38 1.37
CA LYS A 416 -21.87 -12.95 1.06
C LYS A 416 -20.65 -12.06 1.31
N PHE A 417 -20.60 -10.92 0.63
CA PHE A 417 -19.68 -9.82 0.89
C PHE A 417 -20.41 -8.67 1.61
N GLU A 418 -19.97 -8.32 2.82
CA GLU A 418 -20.46 -7.18 3.62
C GLU A 418 -19.28 -6.23 3.93
N PRO A 419 -18.70 -5.52 2.93
CA PRO A 419 -17.35 -4.94 3.03
C PRO A 419 -17.20 -3.71 3.94
N SER A 420 -18.24 -3.29 4.66
CA SER A 420 -18.16 -2.20 5.63
C SER A 420 -18.57 -2.68 7.01
N ALA A 421 -17.80 -2.30 8.03
CA ALA A 421 -18.19 -2.50 9.42
C ALA A 421 -19.53 -1.79 9.73
N ASN A 422 -20.26 -2.32 10.72
CA ASN A 422 -21.30 -1.59 11.42
C ASN A 422 -20.76 -0.98 12.74
N GLU A 423 -19.48 -0.60 12.73
CA GLU A 423 -18.78 -0.02 13.88
C GLU A 423 -18.17 1.33 13.51
N TYR A 424 -18.17 2.23 14.49
CA TYR A 424 -17.98 3.68 14.27
C TYR A 424 -17.12 4.26 15.39
N PHE A 425 -16.48 5.41 15.13
CA PHE A 425 -15.98 6.26 16.21
C PHE A 425 -17.13 6.59 17.17
N ARG A 426 -16.90 6.42 18.48
CA ARG A 426 -17.85 6.77 19.53
C ARG A 426 -17.33 7.94 20.31
N ASN A 427 -18.25 8.84 20.70
CA ASN A 427 -17.89 9.99 21.50
C ASN A 427 -17.29 9.52 22.85
N THR A 428 -16.10 10.01 23.20
CA THR A 428 -15.36 9.49 24.36
C THR A 428 -15.96 9.88 25.71
N GLU A 429 -16.87 10.87 25.73
CA GLU A 429 -17.58 11.35 26.92
C GLU A 429 -19.03 10.83 26.98
N THR A 430 -19.74 10.77 25.84
CA THR A 430 -21.17 10.42 25.78
C THR A 430 -21.47 9.03 25.21
N ASN A 431 -20.49 8.34 24.63
CA ASN A 431 -20.60 7.06 23.92
C ASN A 431 -21.50 7.08 22.64
N GLU A 432 -22.01 8.24 22.25
CA GLU A 432 -22.82 8.44 21.05
C GLU A 432 -22.01 8.12 19.77
N PRO A 433 -22.56 7.40 18.78
CA PRO A 433 -21.85 7.04 17.57
C PRO A 433 -21.72 8.22 16.61
N ASN A 434 -20.50 8.53 16.17
CA ASN A 434 -20.27 9.39 15.02
C ASN A 434 -20.20 8.53 13.75
N TYR A 435 -21.35 8.38 13.11
CA TYR A 435 -21.48 7.57 11.89
C TYR A 435 -20.63 8.07 10.71
N GLU A 436 -20.18 9.34 10.68
CA GLU A 436 -19.24 9.76 9.62
C GLU A 436 -17.93 8.97 9.65
N TRP A 437 -17.51 8.45 10.81
CA TRP A 437 -16.23 7.79 11.00
C TRP A 437 -16.41 6.29 11.25
N THR A 438 -16.85 5.59 10.21
CA THR A 438 -16.96 4.12 10.18
C THR A 438 -15.58 3.47 10.13
N LEU A 439 -15.37 2.44 10.94
CA LEU A 439 -14.13 1.64 10.93
C LEU A 439 -13.98 0.87 9.61
N GLU A 440 -12.75 0.75 9.12
CA GLU A 440 -12.43 -0.16 8.02
C GLU A 440 -12.10 -1.55 8.59
N PRO A 441 -12.85 -2.62 8.25
CA PRO A 441 -12.65 -3.95 8.84
C PRO A 441 -11.24 -4.53 8.69
N LEU A 442 -10.56 -4.16 7.59
CA LEU A 442 -9.28 -4.77 7.17
C LEU A 442 -8.05 -3.92 7.53
N SER A 443 -8.23 -2.86 8.31
CA SER A 443 -7.11 -2.03 8.79
C SER A 443 -6.37 -2.70 9.94
N ASP A 444 -5.03 -2.61 9.93
CA ASP A 444 -4.10 -2.99 11.01
C ASP A 444 -4.50 -2.46 12.41
N GLU A 445 -5.30 -1.37 12.45
CA GLU A 445 -5.80 -0.72 13.66
C GLU A 445 -7.20 -1.20 14.11
N VAL A 446 -7.78 -2.22 13.47
CA VAL A 446 -9.13 -2.76 13.67
C VAL A 446 -9.08 -4.29 13.84
N ASN A 447 -10.00 -4.85 14.63
CA ASN A 447 -10.13 -6.29 14.85
C ASN A 447 -11.58 -6.59 15.28
N LEU A 448 -12.37 -7.23 14.41
CA LEU A 448 -13.74 -7.71 14.66
C LEU A 448 -13.77 -9.25 14.80
N GLY A 449 -12.60 -9.87 15.01
CA GLY A 449 -12.41 -11.31 15.12
C GLY A 449 -12.37 -12.04 13.77
N GLU A 450 -11.84 -11.40 12.74
CA GLU A 450 -11.62 -11.94 11.40
C GLU A 450 -10.72 -13.19 11.41
N ASP A 451 -11.00 -14.12 10.47
CA ASP A 451 -10.07 -15.16 10.05
C ASP A 451 -9.27 -14.74 8.79
N TYR A 452 -8.32 -15.60 8.41
CA TYR A 452 -7.42 -15.36 7.28
C TYR A 452 -8.08 -15.26 5.90
N ASN A 453 -9.40 -15.46 5.79
CA ASN A 453 -10.20 -15.22 4.59
C ASN A 453 -10.87 -13.83 4.60
N ASN A 454 -10.39 -12.91 5.45
CA ASN A 454 -10.95 -11.57 5.65
C ASN A 454 -12.44 -11.65 6.05
N ALA A 455 -12.77 -12.58 6.94
CA ALA A 455 -14.14 -13.02 7.21
C ALA A 455 -14.42 -13.31 8.68
N HIS A 456 -15.66 -13.09 9.12
CA HIS A 456 -16.09 -13.49 10.46
C HIS A 456 -17.54 -13.98 10.47
N VAL A 457 -18.05 -14.27 11.68
CA VAL A 457 -19.39 -14.84 11.89
C VAL A 457 -20.32 -13.80 12.52
N GLN A 458 -21.53 -13.67 11.99
CA GLN A 458 -22.61 -12.83 12.54
C GLN A 458 -23.32 -13.54 13.72
N PRO A 459 -24.06 -12.81 14.59
CA PRO A 459 -24.81 -13.42 15.70
C PRO A 459 -25.91 -14.44 15.32
N ASN A 460 -26.31 -14.50 14.04
CA ASN A 460 -27.21 -15.54 13.50
C ASN A 460 -26.47 -16.79 12.99
N GLY A 461 -25.14 -16.84 13.13
CA GLY A 461 -24.25 -17.90 12.63
C GLY A 461 -23.93 -17.82 11.14
N GLU A 462 -24.32 -16.76 10.43
CA GLU A 462 -23.92 -16.52 9.04
C GLU A 462 -22.44 -16.09 8.98
N TYR A 463 -21.65 -16.76 8.14
CA TYR A 463 -20.27 -16.38 7.82
C TYR A 463 -20.28 -15.43 6.60
N HIS A 464 -19.39 -14.44 6.57
CA HIS A 464 -19.28 -13.48 5.46
C HIS A 464 -17.88 -12.89 5.31
N TYR A 465 -17.57 -12.44 4.10
CA TYR A 465 -16.32 -11.74 3.78
C TYR A 465 -16.48 -10.22 3.91
N HIS A 466 -15.45 -9.56 4.43
CA HIS A 466 -15.22 -8.12 4.29
C HIS A 466 -14.32 -7.80 3.07
N GLY A 467 -13.43 -8.72 2.68
CA GLY A 467 -12.47 -8.55 1.58
C GLY A 467 -12.15 -9.84 0.82
N THR A 468 -10.93 -9.96 0.29
CA THR A 468 -10.46 -11.14 -0.47
C THR A 468 -10.73 -12.45 0.28
N PRO A 469 -11.53 -13.37 -0.28
CA PRO A 469 -11.84 -14.65 0.36
C PRO A 469 -10.70 -15.65 0.15
N THR A 470 -9.61 -15.51 0.92
CA THR A 470 -8.31 -16.18 0.70
C THR A 470 -8.42 -17.66 0.35
N GLY A 471 -9.15 -18.47 1.13
CA GLY A 471 -9.30 -19.90 0.89
C GLY A 471 -10.18 -20.28 -0.31
N LEU A 472 -11.00 -19.36 -0.83
CA LEU A 472 -11.70 -19.52 -2.10
C LEU A 472 -10.74 -19.26 -3.28
N VAL A 473 -9.99 -18.16 -3.21
CA VAL A 473 -9.06 -17.75 -4.29
C VAL A 473 -7.74 -18.53 -4.29
N GLU A 474 -7.41 -19.25 -3.22
CA GLU A 474 -6.28 -20.19 -3.13
C GLU A 474 -6.35 -21.29 -4.21
N GLY A 475 -7.56 -21.62 -4.68
CA GLY A 475 -7.79 -22.56 -5.79
C GLY A 475 -7.98 -21.93 -7.17
N PHE A 476 -7.83 -20.60 -7.33
CA PHE A 476 -8.02 -19.92 -8.62
C PHE A 476 -6.75 -19.92 -9.47
N ASP A 477 -6.93 -19.88 -10.79
CA ASP A 477 -5.82 -19.67 -11.71
C ASP A 477 -5.38 -18.21 -11.71
N LYS A 478 -4.32 -17.91 -10.94
CA LYS A 478 -3.74 -16.57 -10.78
C LYS A 478 -3.23 -15.96 -12.10
N THR A 479 -3.13 -16.73 -13.18
CA THR A 479 -2.76 -16.24 -14.53
C THR A 479 -3.96 -15.83 -15.38
N LYS A 480 -5.19 -15.86 -14.84
CA LYS A 480 -6.43 -15.56 -15.57
C LYS A 480 -7.39 -14.69 -14.78
N MET A 481 -8.14 -13.87 -15.52
CA MET A 481 -9.35 -13.20 -15.02
C MET A 481 -10.35 -14.27 -14.56
N THR A 482 -10.62 -14.33 -13.25
CA THR A 482 -11.42 -15.42 -12.64
C THR A 482 -12.61 -14.84 -11.88
N LEU A 483 -13.83 -15.28 -12.23
CA LEU A 483 -15.09 -14.85 -11.62
C LEU A 483 -15.13 -15.31 -10.15
N VAL A 484 -15.22 -14.36 -9.22
CA VAL A 484 -15.29 -14.62 -7.77
C VAL A 484 -16.73 -14.55 -7.24
N GLY A 485 -17.64 -13.84 -7.92
CA GLY A 485 -19.03 -13.70 -7.49
C GLY A 485 -19.89 -12.82 -8.39
N TRP A 486 -21.05 -12.42 -7.85
CA TRP A 486 -21.99 -11.49 -8.48
C TRP A 486 -22.41 -10.42 -7.47
N ALA A 487 -22.43 -9.17 -7.91
CA ALA A 487 -22.89 -8.04 -7.10
C ALA A 487 -24.43 -7.98 -7.02
N ALA A 488 -24.96 -7.27 -6.02
CA ALA A 488 -26.40 -7.14 -5.81
C ALA A 488 -27.15 -6.51 -6.99
N ASP A 489 -26.46 -5.77 -7.86
CA ASP A 489 -26.97 -5.12 -9.07
C ASP A 489 -26.78 -5.96 -10.34
N GLY A 490 -26.47 -7.26 -10.22
CA GLY A 490 -26.43 -8.21 -11.34
C GLY A 490 -25.07 -8.34 -12.03
N PHE A 491 -24.20 -7.34 -11.93
CA PHE A 491 -22.88 -7.34 -12.58
C PHE A 491 -21.90 -8.36 -11.96
N PRO A 492 -20.99 -8.94 -12.76
CA PRO A 492 -19.99 -9.89 -12.26
C PRO A 492 -18.92 -9.23 -11.38
N MET A 493 -18.36 -10.04 -10.47
CA MET A 493 -17.21 -9.71 -9.64
C MET A 493 -16.04 -10.63 -10.01
N TYR A 494 -14.85 -10.08 -10.23
CA TYR A 494 -13.62 -10.84 -10.51
C TYR A 494 -12.57 -10.64 -9.43
N TYR A 495 -11.74 -11.66 -9.17
CA TYR A 495 -10.62 -11.53 -8.24
C TYR A 495 -9.39 -10.94 -8.94
N LYS A 496 -9.12 -9.65 -8.67
CA LYS A 496 -7.97 -8.77 -9.01
C LYS A 496 -7.35 -8.74 -10.41
N MET A 497 -7.54 -9.77 -11.24
CA MET A 497 -6.97 -9.87 -12.58
C MET A 497 -7.99 -9.43 -13.64
N GLY A 498 -7.53 -8.70 -14.65
CA GLY A 498 -8.30 -8.38 -15.85
C GLY A 498 -7.40 -8.06 -17.04
N TYR A 499 -7.97 -7.98 -18.25
CA TYR A 499 -7.18 -7.81 -19.47
C TYR A 499 -6.38 -6.49 -19.51
N LYS A 500 -5.21 -6.47 -20.13
CA LYS A 500 -4.38 -5.26 -20.19
C LYS A 500 -5.08 -4.15 -20.97
N ASP A 501 -5.53 -4.46 -22.18
CA ASP A 501 -6.54 -3.64 -22.86
C ASP A 501 -7.92 -4.11 -22.38
N PRO A 502 -8.76 -3.24 -21.79
CA PRO A 502 -10.09 -3.64 -21.35
C PRO A 502 -10.99 -4.17 -22.48
N MET A 503 -10.69 -3.90 -23.76
CA MET A 503 -11.51 -4.31 -24.91
C MET A 503 -10.91 -5.47 -25.72
N ASP A 504 -9.72 -5.98 -25.38
CA ASP A 504 -9.12 -7.15 -26.05
C ASP A 504 -8.73 -8.28 -25.08
N ALA A 505 -9.44 -9.41 -25.20
CA ALA A 505 -9.19 -10.62 -24.43
C ALA A 505 -7.85 -11.31 -24.77
N ASN A 506 -7.16 -10.91 -25.84
CA ASN A 506 -5.86 -11.43 -26.25
C ASN A 506 -4.68 -10.60 -25.69
N SER A 507 -4.94 -9.44 -25.08
CA SER A 507 -3.93 -8.49 -24.60
C SER A 507 -3.10 -8.96 -23.38
N GLY A 508 -3.34 -10.19 -22.91
CA GLY A 508 -2.86 -10.70 -21.62
C GLY A 508 -3.66 -10.13 -20.44
N VAL A 509 -3.42 -10.65 -19.23
CA VAL A 509 -4.02 -10.11 -18.00
C VAL A 509 -2.99 -9.43 -17.11
N ILE A 510 -3.44 -8.39 -16.43
CA ILE A 510 -2.69 -7.60 -15.45
C ILE A 510 -3.43 -7.69 -14.10
N GLN A 511 -2.72 -7.41 -12.99
CA GLN A 511 -3.41 -7.14 -11.72
C GLN A 511 -3.90 -5.70 -11.79
N LEU A 512 -5.20 -5.50 -11.61
CA LEU A 512 -5.85 -4.20 -11.70
C LEU A 512 -5.71 -3.45 -10.38
N LYS A 513 -5.23 -2.19 -10.46
CA LYS A 513 -4.97 -1.32 -9.31
C LYS A 513 -6.18 -0.45 -8.98
N SER A 514 -6.48 -0.28 -7.69
CA SER A 514 -7.49 0.68 -7.24
C SER A 514 -7.07 2.13 -7.49
N SER A 515 -8.07 3.00 -7.68
CA SER A 515 -7.88 4.46 -7.70
C SER A 515 -8.07 5.10 -6.33
N TYR A 516 -8.14 4.31 -5.25
CA TYR A 516 -8.17 4.84 -3.88
C TYR A 516 -6.77 4.98 -3.29
N THR A 517 -6.57 6.03 -2.48
CA THR A 517 -5.32 6.33 -1.78
C THR A 517 -5.58 6.73 -0.34
N LEU A 518 -4.68 6.39 0.58
CA LEU A 518 -4.69 6.89 1.95
C LEU A 518 -4.33 8.39 1.98
N LYS A 519 -5.15 9.20 2.66
CA LYS A 519 -4.93 10.64 2.81
C LYS A 519 -3.67 10.93 3.61
N GLN A 520 -3.16 12.14 3.44
CA GLN A 520 -1.92 12.59 4.07
C GLN A 520 -2.21 13.62 5.16
N GLY A 521 -1.46 13.55 6.26
CA GLY A 521 -1.62 14.43 7.43
C GLY A 521 -2.67 13.95 8.43
N GLU A 522 -3.30 14.92 9.11
CA GLU A 522 -4.15 14.69 10.29
C GLU A 522 -5.66 14.70 9.97
N ARG A 523 -6.41 13.85 10.69
CA ARG A 523 -7.88 13.91 10.73
C ARG A 523 -8.35 15.19 11.42
N PRO A 524 -9.43 15.86 10.94
CA PRO A 524 -9.87 17.17 11.44
C PRO A 524 -10.67 17.12 12.75
N GLY A 525 -10.76 15.96 13.42
CA GLY A 525 -11.50 15.82 14.67
C GLY A 525 -10.80 16.41 15.89
N ASN A 526 -11.46 16.28 17.04
CA ASN A 526 -10.99 16.77 18.34
C ASN A 526 -10.61 15.63 19.30
N GLY A 527 -10.69 14.36 18.87
CA GLY A 527 -10.49 13.19 19.70
C GLY A 527 -11.66 12.87 20.66
N VAL A 528 -12.70 13.71 20.71
CA VAL A 528 -13.84 13.56 21.62
C VAL A 528 -15.14 13.25 20.87
N SER A 529 -15.52 14.06 19.89
CA SER A 529 -16.72 13.87 19.06
C SER A 529 -16.41 13.37 17.64
N ALA A 530 -15.16 13.49 17.19
CA ALA A 530 -14.65 12.93 15.94
C ALA A 530 -13.14 12.59 16.11
N PRO A 531 -12.61 11.57 15.43
CA PRO A 531 -11.22 11.15 15.57
C PRO A 531 -10.24 12.21 15.05
N ASN A 532 -9.14 12.39 15.77
CA ASN A 532 -7.94 13.13 15.36
C ASN A 532 -6.80 12.13 15.05
N GLY A 533 -5.55 12.61 15.01
CA GLY A 533 -4.38 11.80 14.65
C GLY A 533 -4.25 11.62 13.13
N THR A 534 -3.13 11.03 12.71
CA THR A 534 -2.83 10.76 11.30
C THR A 534 -3.90 9.90 10.63
N TYR A 535 -4.15 10.14 9.34
CA TYR A 535 -4.90 9.19 8.50
C TYR A 535 -4.11 7.87 8.42
N SER A 536 -4.64 6.81 9.03
CA SER A 536 -3.93 5.53 9.24
C SER A 536 -4.68 4.31 8.66
N GLY A 537 -5.70 4.54 7.84
CA GLY A 537 -6.55 3.49 7.26
C GLY A 537 -7.64 2.96 8.20
N LYS A 538 -7.55 3.24 9.51
CA LYS A 538 -8.50 2.82 10.55
C LYS A 538 -9.97 3.11 10.20
N PHE A 539 -10.24 4.19 9.47
CA PHE A 539 -11.59 4.56 9.04
C PHE A 539 -11.73 4.60 7.52
N VAL A 540 -12.92 4.27 7.01
CA VAL A 540 -13.26 4.35 5.58
C VAL A 540 -13.00 5.76 5.00
N ARG A 541 -13.16 6.81 5.83
CA ARG A 541 -12.88 8.22 5.44
C ARG A 541 -11.40 8.61 5.51
N ASP A 542 -10.51 7.74 5.92
CA ASP A 542 -9.06 7.98 5.79
C ASP A 542 -8.61 7.88 4.33
N TYR A 543 -9.37 7.17 3.48
CA TYR A 543 -9.11 7.04 2.05
C TYR A 543 -9.84 8.10 1.21
N GLU A 544 -9.32 8.38 0.01
CA GLU A 544 -9.96 9.17 -1.05
C GLU A 544 -9.82 8.50 -2.42
N PHE A 545 -10.80 8.75 -3.29
CA PHE A 545 -10.72 8.36 -4.70
C PHE A 545 -9.97 9.42 -5.50
N GLN A 546 -8.82 9.04 -6.08
CA GLN A 546 -8.05 9.86 -6.99
C GLN A 546 -8.29 9.41 -8.43
N LYS A 547 -9.03 10.20 -9.20
CA LYS A 547 -9.42 9.87 -10.57
C LYS A 547 -8.19 9.61 -11.46
N ASN A 548 -8.15 8.43 -12.09
CA ASN A 548 -7.06 7.92 -12.93
C ASN A 548 -5.75 7.59 -12.15
N TYR A 549 -5.82 7.27 -10.85
CA TYR A 549 -4.66 6.82 -10.08
C TYR A 549 -4.35 5.31 -10.27
N GLY A 550 -5.39 4.51 -10.54
CA GLY A 550 -5.30 3.11 -10.94
C GLY A 550 -6.22 2.79 -12.12
N ASP A 551 -6.41 1.50 -12.40
CA ASP A 551 -7.23 0.99 -13.50
C ASP A 551 -8.75 1.06 -13.24
N LEU A 552 -9.13 1.32 -11.99
CA LEU A 552 -10.49 1.16 -11.49
C LEU A 552 -11.16 2.51 -11.16
N ASP A 553 -12.48 2.54 -11.26
CA ASP A 553 -13.32 3.70 -10.95
C ASP A 553 -13.69 3.79 -9.45
N THR A 554 -14.58 4.73 -9.11
CA THR A 554 -15.00 4.99 -7.72
C THR A 554 -15.79 3.85 -7.07
N CYS A 555 -16.19 2.83 -7.82
CA CYS A 555 -16.78 1.60 -7.30
C CYS A 555 -15.84 0.39 -7.46
N ASN A 556 -14.52 0.62 -7.51
CA ASN A 556 -13.47 -0.42 -7.61
C ASN A 556 -13.71 -1.38 -8.78
N ALA A 557 -14.05 -0.80 -9.93
CA ALA A 557 -14.63 -1.51 -11.07
C ALA A 557 -14.24 -0.84 -12.38
N ARG A 558 -14.51 -1.50 -13.52
CA ARG A 558 -14.34 -0.90 -14.86
C ARG A 558 -15.21 -1.61 -15.91
N THR A 559 -15.30 -1.02 -17.08
CA THR A 559 -15.92 -1.64 -18.27
C THR A 559 -14.88 -2.36 -19.11
N GLY A 560 -15.20 -3.56 -19.60
CA GLY A 560 -14.36 -4.29 -20.55
C GLY A 560 -14.90 -5.69 -20.87
N VAL A 561 -14.23 -6.40 -21.79
CA VAL A 561 -14.50 -7.81 -22.08
C VAL A 561 -14.07 -8.70 -20.92
N THR A 562 -14.74 -9.84 -20.75
CA THR A 562 -14.44 -10.87 -19.74
C THR A 562 -14.66 -12.27 -20.34
N PRO A 563 -14.21 -13.37 -19.68
CA PRO A 563 -14.45 -14.73 -20.17
C PRO A 563 -15.93 -15.07 -20.36
N GLU A 564 -16.80 -14.59 -19.47
CA GLU A 564 -18.25 -14.78 -19.51
C GLU A 564 -18.96 -13.74 -20.41
N PHE A 565 -18.37 -12.55 -20.58
CA PHE A 565 -18.94 -11.43 -21.35
C PHE A 565 -17.95 -10.94 -22.43
N PRO A 566 -17.75 -11.71 -23.52
CA PRO A 566 -16.77 -11.39 -24.57
C PRO A 566 -17.14 -10.16 -25.41
N ASN A 567 -18.39 -9.68 -25.33
CA ASN A 567 -18.83 -8.44 -25.98
C ASN A 567 -18.62 -7.18 -25.11
N GLY A 568 -18.08 -7.34 -23.90
CA GLY A 568 -17.96 -6.28 -22.91
C GLY A 568 -19.08 -6.31 -21.86
N THR A 569 -18.73 -5.96 -20.64
CA THR A 569 -19.66 -5.66 -19.53
C THR A 569 -19.01 -4.67 -18.56
N TYR A 570 -19.76 -4.16 -17.60
CA TYR A 570 -19.21 -3.51 -16.41
C TYR A 570 -18.94 -4.57 -15.34
N TYR A 571 -17.80 -4.50 -14.65
CA TYR A 571 -17.43 -5.50 -13.66
C TYR A 571 -16.67 -4.93 -12.47
N TYR A 572 -16.95 -5.50 -11.30
CA TYR A 572 -16.31 -5.18 -10.04
C TYR A 572 -15.05 -6.02 -9.81
N ILE A 573 -14.07 -5.42 -9.15
CA ILE A 573 -12.88 -6.12 -8.67
C ILE A 573 -12.95 -6.31 -7.16
N VAL A 574 -12.70 -7.55 -6.74
CA VAL A 574 -12.25 -7.87 -5.38
C VAL A 574 -10.71 -7.79 -5.41
N SER A 575 -10.15 -6.86 -4.67
CA SER A 575 -8.72 -6.51 -4.64
C SER A 575 -8.10 -6.85 -3.27
N ASP A 576 -6.78 -7.03 -3.25
CA ASP A 576 -6.04 -7.21 -1.99
C ASP A 576 -5.68 -5.86 -1.30
N GLU A 577 -6.03 -4.73 -1.94
CA GLU A 577 -5.87 -3.35 -1.44
C GLU A 577 -7.24 -2.66 -1.28
N PHE A 578 -7.29 -1.57 -0.51
CA PHE A 578 -8.53 -0.83 -0.26
C PHE A 578 -9.15 -0.21 -1.54
N PRO A 579 -10.48 -0.31 -1.73
CA PRO A 579 -11.44 -1.08 -0.95
C PRO A 579 -11.50 -2.53 -1.45
N SER A 580 -11.14 -3.49 -0.60
CA SER A 580 -10.96 -4.90 -0.99
C SER A 580 -12.20 -5.54 -1.65
N ALA A 581 -13.40 -5.08 -1.29
CA ALA A 581 -14.57 -5.18 -2.16
C ALA A 581 -15.34 -3.86 -2.16
N SER A 582 -16.07 -3.60 -3.25
CA SER A 582 -16.64 -2.29 -3.57
C SER A 582 -17.63 -1.76 -2.54
N ARG A 583 -17.65 -0.43 -2.42
CA ARG A 583 -18.58 0.32 -1.56
C ARG A 583 -19.73 0.97 -2.34
N CYS A 584 -19.87 0.71 -3.65
CA CYS A 584 -21.00 1.19 -4.43
C CYS A 584 -21.38 0.35 -5.65
N PHE A 585 -22.60 0.60 -6.12
CA PHE A 585 -23.22 0.03 -7.30
C PHE A 585 -23.34 1.08 -8.40
N MET A 586 -22.93 0.70 -9.62
CA MET A 586 -23.24 1.41 -10.85
C MET A 586 -24.52 0.92 -11.52
N GLY A 587 -25.04 -0.27 -11.18
CA GLY A 587 -26.37 -0.74 -11.59
C GLY A 587 -27.45 -0.42 -10.55
N THR A 588 -28.58 -1.14 -10.62
CA THR A 588 -29.67 -1.06 -9.63
C THR A 588 -29.62 -2.27 -8.69
N PRO A 589 -29.22 -2.12 -7.40
CA PRO A 589 -29.09 -3.27 -6.50
C PRO A 589 -30.46 -3.85 -6.11
N SER A 590 -30.54 -5.18 -6.16
CA SER A 590 -31.72 -5.96 -5.77
C SER A 590 -32.09 -5.77 -4.29
N SER A 591 -33.40 -5.74 -4.03
CA SER A 591 -33.94 -5.67 -2.67
C SER A 591 -33.61 -6.87 -1.79
N ASP A 592 -33.25 -8.02 -2.37
CA ASP A 592 -32.86 -9.23 -1.62
C ASP A 592 -31.55 -9.03 -0.82
N PHE A 593 -30.76 -8.01 -1.17
CA PHE A 593 -29.51 -7.62 -0.49
C PHE A 593 -29.72 -6.47 0.50
N LYS A 594 -30.93 -5.93 0.65
CA LYS A 594 -31.18 -4.72 1.44
C LYS A 594 -31.17 -4.99 2.95
N ILE A 595 -30.26 -4.33 3.66
CA ILE A 595 -30.09 -4.50 5.11
C ILE A 595 -31.28 -3.87 5.85
N GLY A 596 -31.81 -4.59 6.85
CA GLY A 596 -32.98 -4.18 7.63
C GLY A 596 -34.32 -4.25 6.88
N GLY A 597 -34.33 -4.63 5.60
CA GLY A 597 -35.56 -4.81 4.82
C GLY A 597 -36.25 -6.15 5.12
N GLY A 598 -37.48 -6.10 5.63
CA GLY A 598 -38.36 -7.27 5.61
C GLY A 598 -38.69 -7.67 4.17
N LYS A 599 -38.82 -8.97 3.88
CA LYS A 599 -39.00 -9.51 2.52
C LYS A 599 -40.17 -8.86 1.77
N SER A 600 -39.85 -7.96 0.83
CA SER A 600 -40.76 -7.56 -0.24
C SER A 600 -40.94 -8.71 -1.21
N LYS A 601 -42.12 -8.82 -1.83
CA LYS A 601 -42.40 -9.86 -2.83
C LYS A 601 -41.78 -9.49 -4.19
N ALA A 602 -41.63 -10.50 -5.05
CA ALA A 602 -41.06 -10.39 -6.39
C ALA A 602 -41.69 -9.26 -7.24
N PRO A 603 -40.94 -8.65 -8.17
CA PRO A 603 -41.37 -7.46 -8.90
C PRO A 603 -42.46 -7.75 -9.94
N GLU A 604 -43.60 -7.08 -9.81
CA GLU A 604 -44.55 -6.93 -10.92
C GLU A 604 -44.05 -5.85 -11.90
N LYS A 605 -44.12 -6.14 -13.21
CA LYS A 605 -43.55 -5.29 -14.26
C LYS A 605 -44.31 -3.96 -14.41
N GLN A 606 -43.59 -2.83 -14.39
CA GLN A 606 -44.17 -1.52 -14.70
C GLN A 606 -44.44 -1.36 -16.20
N ASN A 607 -45.69 -1.56 -16.62
CA ASN A 607 -46.15 -1.07 -17.92
C ASN A 607 -46.51 0.43 -17.85
N LYS A 608 -46.18 1.15 -18.92
CA LYS A 608 -46.57 2.55 -19.19
C LYS A 608 -47.28 2.61 -20.56
N PRO A 609 -48.01 3.69 -20.90
CA PRO A 609 -48.53 4.77 -20.06
C PRO A 609 -50.05 5.03 -20.27
N GLN A 610 -50.69 5.76 -19.34
CA GLN A 610 -51.85 6.60 -19.70
C GLN A 610 -52.01 7.81 -18.76
N GLN A 611 -52.77 8.81 -19.19
CA GLN A 611 -52.89 10.13 -18.54
C GLN A 611 -54.17 10.22 -17.68
N SER A 612 -54.11 10.86 -16.51
CA SER A 612 -55.09 11.92 -16.15
C SER A 612 -54.81 12.64 -14.81
N GLN A 613 -54.94 13.97 -14.88
CA GLN A 613 -55.55 14.91 -13.92
C GLN A 613 -55.23 14.89 -12.39
N GLN A 614 -54.46 15.92 -12.02
CA GLN A 614 -54.72 16.91 -10.94
C GLN A 614 -54.52 16.61 -9.43
N LYS A 615 -53.95 17.67 -8.81
CA LYS A 615 -53.59 17.97 -7.40
C LYS A 615 -54.85 18.42 -6.59
N PRO A 616 -54.85 18.60 -5.24
CA PRO A 616 -53.78 19.32 -4.51
C PRO A 616 -53.49 19.10 -2.98
N ARG A 617 -52.20 19.35 -2.65
CA ARG A 617 -51.66 20.13 -1.48
C ARG A 617 -51.66 19.52 -0.06
N GLU A 618 -50.81 20.00 0.86
CA GLU A 618 -49.75 21.04 0.74
C GLU A 618 -48.32 20.43 0.78
N ASN A 619 -47.42 20.52 1.78
CA ASN A 619 -47.32 21.35 3.00
C ASN A 619 -45.83 21.60 3.40
N GLN A 620 -45.59 22.25 4.54
CA GLN A 620 -44.31 22.70 5.10
C GLN A 620 -43.45 21.57 5.69
N GLY A 621 -42.11 21.69 5.83
CA GLY A 621 -41.21 22.74 5.34
C GLY A 621 -40.01 23.01 6.26
N ALA A 622 -38.79 22.84 5.75
CA ALA A 622 -37.53 23.28 6.37
C ALA A 622 -36.57 23.81 5.29
N ILE A 623 -35.68 24.75 5.61
CA ILE A 623 -35.00 25.60 4.60
C ILE A 623 -33.47 25.40 4.58
N THR A 624 -32.96 25.21 3.37
CA THR A 624 -31.54 25.09 3.01
C THR A 624 -30.84 26.45 2.89
N THR A 625 -29.53 26.46 3.17
CA THR A 625 -28.45 27.38 2.69
C THR A 625 -27.92 27.11 1.24
N PRO A 626 -28.46 27.63 0.11
CA PRO A 626 -28.22 27.07 -1.23
C PRO A 626 -27.84 28.19 -2.24
N ASN A 627 -28.17 28.08 -3.54
CA ASN A 627 -29.43 28.67 -4.08
C ASN A 627 -29.58 28.58 -5.60
N PHE A 628 -28.56 28.99 -6.36
CA PHE A 628 -28.77 29.53 -7.72
C PHE A 628 -29.37 28.53 -8.72
N THR A 629 -28.89 27.29 -8.73
CA THR A 629 -29.41 26.21 -9.59
C THR A 629 -30.91 25.94 -9.44
N ASN A 630 -31.48 26.20 -8.26
CA ASN A 630 -32.91 26.06 -7.97
C ASN A 630 -33.72 27.33 -8.25
N MET A 631 -33.07 28.45 -8.52
CA MET A 631 -33.68 29.70 -8.99
C MET A 631 -33.76 29.73 -10.51
N LEU A 632 -32.71 29.30 -11.22
CA LEU A 632 -32.73 29.10 -12.68
C LEU A 632 -33.94 28.24 -13.08
N LYS A 633 -34.04 27.01 -12.55
CA LYS A 633 -35.16 26.06 -12.74
C LYS A 633 -36.59 26.57 -12.43
N LYS A 634 -36.77 27.83 -12.00
CA LYS A 634 -38.05 28.47 -11.66
C LYS A 634 -38.25 29.85 -12.31
N MET A 635 -37.19 30.47 -12.83
CA MET A 635 -37.20 31.87 -13.26
C MET A 635 -36.57 32.04 -14.64
N ASP A 636 -35.41 31.42 -14.88
CA ASP A 636 -34.82 31.27 -16.22
C ASP A 636 -35.86 30.57 -17.12
N SER A 637 -36.47 31.35 -18.02
CA SER A 637 -37.62 30.96 -18.83
C SER A 637 -37.24 30.82 -20.30
N ASN A 638 -36.14 31.46 -20.72
CA ASN A 638 -35.51 31.27 -22.03
C ASN A 638 -34.44 30.15 -22.02
N ASN A 639 -33.96 29.71 -20.85
CA ASN A 639 -32.86 28.76 -20.61
C ASN A 639 -31.48 29.33 -21.01
N ASP A 640 -31.23 30.62 -20.76
CA ASP A 640 -29.93 31.27 -21.03
C ASP A 640 -28.88 31.12 -19.91
N GLY A 641 -29.26 30.52 -18.78
CA GLY A 641 -28.38 30.29 -17.63
C GLY A 641 -28.26 31.47 -16.67
N LYS A 642 -29.05 32.53 -16.87
CA LYS A 642 -29.16 33.70 -15.99
C LYS A 642 -30.63 33.93 -15.56
N ILE A 643 -30.90 35.07 -14.93
CA ILE A 643 -32.27 35.54 -14.64
C ILE A 643 -32.35 37.03 -14.98
N SER A 644 -33.15 37.42 -15.97
CA SER A 644 -33.37 38.84 -16.32
C SER A 644 -34.31 39.58 -15.35
N GLU A 645 -34.33 40.92 -15.38
CA GLU A 645 -35.26 41.73 -14.57
C GLU A 645 -36.73 41.38 -14.85
N ALA A 646 -37.05 40.96 -16.09
CA ALA A 646 -38.38 40.51 -16.48
C ALA A 646 -38.76 39.18 -15.80
N GLU A 647 -37.85 38.20 -15.82
CA GLU A 647 -38.04 36.85 -15.30
C GLU A 647 -38.01 36.74 -13.77
N ALA A 648 -37.29 37.65 -13.11
CA ALA A 648 -37.22 37.71 -11.66
C ALA A 648 -38.62 37.86 -11.04
N LYS A 649 -38.90 37.03 -10.03
CA LYS A 649 -40.20 36.90 -9.35
C LYS A 649 -40.02 37.00 -7.82
N GLY A 650 -41.00 37.62 -7.13
CA GLY A 650 -40.96 37.86 -5.68
C GLY A 650 -39.76 38.70 -5.25
N LYS A 651 -39.20 38.40 -4.06
CA LYS A 651 -38.12 39.17 -3.41
C LYS A 651 -36.86 39.40 -4.26
N LEU A 652 -36.59 38.57 -5.28
CA LEU A 652 -35.50 38.84 -6.22
C LEU A 652 -35.80 40.05 -7.10
N LYS A 653 -37.05 40.20 -7.59
CA LYS A 653 -37.47 41.31 -8.45
C LYS A 653 -37.40 42.64 -7.69
N GLU A 654 -37.89 42.64 -6.46
CA GLU A 654 -37.86 43.78 -5.53
C GLU A 654 -36.43 44.28 -5.24
N ASN A 655 -35.43 43.38 -5.31
CA ASN A 655 -34.03 43.67 -5.01
C ASN A 655 -33.11 43.59 -6.24
N PHE A 656 -33.67 43.52 -7.45
CA PHE A 656 -32.92 43.14 -8.65
C PHE A 656 -31.73 44.07 -8.90
N LYS A 657 -31.98 45.38 -8.91
CA LYS A 657 -30.98 46.45 -9.13
C LYS A 657 -29.95 46.61 -8.00
N ASN A 658 -30.13 45.89 -6.89
CA ASN A 658 -29.16 45.79 -5.79
C ASN A 658 -28.31 44.52 -5.85
N ARG A 659 -28.64 43.59 -6.76
CA ARG A 659 -28.02 42.27 -6.93
C ARG A 659 -27.30 42.14 -8.26
N ASP A 660 -27.95 42.58 -9.34
CA ASP A 660 -27.30 42.95 -10.60
C ASP A 660 -26.23 43.99 -10.26
N SER A 661 -24.97 43.54 -10.28
CA SER A 661 -23.84 44.26 -9.71
C SER A 661 -22.96 44.90 -10.78
N ASN A 662 -23.03 44.37 -12.01
CA ASN A 662 -22.41 44.97 -13.20
C ASN A 662 -23.37 45.93 -13.95
N LYS A 663 -24.68 45.87 -13.66
CA LYS A 663 -25.77 46.60 -14.33
C LYS A 663 -26.02 46.14 -15.77
N ASP A 664 -25.83 44.85 -16.05
CA ASP A 664 -26.08 44.26 -17.38
C ASP A 664 -27.56 43.85 -17.61
N GLY A 665 -28.40 43.89 -16.57
CA GLY A 665 -29.83 43.55 -16.62
C GLY A 665 -30.15 42.09 -16.24
N PHE A 666 -29.14 41.30 -15.86
CA PHE A 666 -29.26 39.90 -15.48
C PHE A 666 -28.67 39.63 -14.08
N ILE A 667 -29.01 38.47 -13.51
CA ILE A 667 -28.42 37.92 -12.28
C ILE A 667 -27.64 36.66 -12.63
N THR A 668 -26.35 36.63 -12.30
CA THR A 668 -25.50 35.44 -12.43
C THR A 668 -25.17 34.80 -11.07
N GLU A 669 -24.72 33.54 -11.09
CA GLU A 669 -24.32 32.80 -9.86
C GLU A 669 -23.23 33.56 -9.07
N ASN A 670 -22.29 34.18 -9.79
CA ASN A 670 -21.19 34.96 -9.23
C ASN A 670 -21.66 36.19 -8.44
N GLU A 671 -22.85 36.72 -8.72
CA GLU A 671 -23.42 37.88 -8.05
C GLU A 671 -24.34 37.50 -6.88
N MET A 672 -24.92 36.30 -6.94
CA MET A 672 -25.62 35.71 -5.80
C MET A 672 -24.65 35.31 -4.68
N ASN A 673 -23.48 34.78 -5.03
CA ASN A 673 -22.43 34.39 -4.07
C ASN A 673 -21.64 35.59 -3.50
N ARG A 674 -21.69 36.77 -4.15
CA ARG A 674 -21.13 38.01 -3.61
C ARG A 674 -22.01 38.58 -2.48
N ARG A 675 -21.82 38.06 -1.26
CA ARG A 675 -22.03 38.87 -0.05
C ARG A 675 -21.01 40.02 -0.07
N LYS A 676 -21.48 41.27 -0.14
CA LYS A 676 -20.64 42.42 0.23
C LYS A 676 -20.22 42.25 1.70
N ARG A 677 -18.99 42.64 2.01
CA ARG A 677 -18.56 42.91 3.39
C ARG A 677 -19.32 44.11 3.95
#